data_AF-A0A4Z0A7F5-F1
#
_entry.id   AF-A0A4Z0A7F5-F1
#
_cell.length_a   1.000
_cell.length_b   1.000
_cell.length_c   1.000
_cell.angle_alpha   90.00
_cell.angle_beta   90.00
_cell.angle_gamma   90.00
#
_symmetry.space_group_name_H-M   'P 1'
#
loop_
_entity.id
_entity.type
_entity.pdbx_description
1 polymer ?
#
loop_
_entity_poly.entity_id
_entity_poly.type
_entity_poly.pdbx_seq_one_letter_code
_entity_poly.pdbx_strand_id
1 'polypeptide(L)'
;MGSAKPLLNLMVPPDSRPSAEDARFTTHSSITNLIQIIDRVCWSRFHYYADRVKGLRAGFNEIDFLTGRALSTWSSAHSTPLLPNLLYLHWEDPVIGLYPCIQTFSGPSLTTLKLTAEPWLEECDGLIYPVFVSLHAACPSLTALEIENDNDGMFDGSGRQLSVILAAFPLITRVGLWIEPSGDTLSSLATMPHLHTVINRMETSSHLSAHELALPSRAFPALRVLRWYAPTFEDVTTLLTELDHKPRDLQGLAIRCNESPCDVDSINHLLSAMRTACSPHTLSSLSLENVETPTPRMIASNIYPSPLRARDIAARLRAFGCMHECRLAALPIILDDDLLGVLARAWPALRRLELFAQRPGTSQITLVGEKQCLESLGRIAFQYRKLKEASAALSRSRSRYICTLCSTLNQILKDEYESLVIDTEAKVLNKDSTLVASGSFVPLSSVRATFAEWDAPLAALESLIDQIQAQEEWKPGPLIDMLVMRSLTGTHRIANIISRLSVAVQRVWRTQLVAFLVHGSLSSSEPLASPDYTLLEGSIPSCVSAQAQSSIAYVGRAIGTVKAAKWQKQLPRSVAADHTKLLEDVLPEDQYNFDRVVAEIRTNVSEWLWLNVLTQKDVEDAVDSLANYFLIRNGEFSLSLIREIERLKFSRLTSRSGPSTMIREQDLRLALLRASLGTTAQHDPALARLHFHLPSGPLRPLLPTLSHPKNLASSVGSNGIDETTFDDLLLGTPLSLNYTVEWPLDLFLQPSDLQIYGVLFSYLSALRKTHTRIHTCWTSLSNSQRARRRWTGLGEGGTAEDLEVRKTLLRCGWGVVREMSWFLDNLLAYVMTDVIDVEFSRLKRHLGNQEGAKGPTSDRAANRDRAFTSTSTRRRPSLSTDRGKRTSIGTEAESTVAPSPPLDFTTLRTMHSTYLERLLVGTLLSNLSLTAIIRPIFEVCEHFVAQVERWGGDVLPALLFEGSLMESGDKVGEMVKERWAVVSEINDVSGFCALSVEADRSADVPIATGDILRAAVTVYFTAAI
;
A
#
# COMPACT_ATOMS: atom_id res chain seq x y z
N MET A 1 -39.06 -53.98 -10.42
CA MET A 1 -39.91 -55.05 -10.98
C MET A 1 -39.22 -55.60 -12.22
N GLY A 2 -39.18 -56.92 -12.39
CA GLY A 2 -38.66 -57.53 -13.61
C GLY A 2 -39.78 -57.73 -14.64
N SER A 3 -39.46 -57.62 -15.93
CA SER A 3 -40.35 -58.07 -17.02
C SER A 3 -40.59 -59.59 -16.92
N ALA A 4 -41.74 -60.07 -17.37
CA ALA A 4 -42.05 -61.50 -17.42
C ALA A 4 -41.34 -62.22 -18.57
N LYS A 5 -40.96 -61.48 -19.62
CA LYS A 5 -40.32 -62.00 -20.83
C LYS A 5 -39.07 -62.89 -20.59
N PRO A 6 -38.11 -62.54 -19.71
CA PRO A 6 -36.95 -63.39 -19.45
C PRO A 6 -37.30 -64.71 -18.77
N LEU A 7 -38.30 -64.73 -17.88
CA LEU A 7 -38.77 -65.96 -17.24
C LEU A 7 -39.53 -66.83 -18.24
N LEU A 8 -40.38 -66.23 -19.07
CA LEU A 8 -41.08 -66.92 -20.14
C LEU A 8 -40.12 -67.54 -21.16
N ASN A 9 -39.00 -66.88 -21.48
CA ASN A 9 -37.98 -67.42 -22.39
C ASN A 9 -37.30 -68.67 -21.83
N LEU A 10 -37.27 -68.85 -20.50
CA LEU A 10 -36.75 -70.07 -19.87
C LEU A 10 -37.75 -71.22 -19.92
N MET A 11 -39.06 -70.94 -20.01
CA MET A 11 -40.14 -71.92 -20.04
C MET A 11 -40.51 -72.33 -21.47
N VAL A 12 -40.53 -71.36 -22.39
CA VAL A 12 -40.84 -71.54 -23.81
C VAL A 12 -39.77 -70.80 -24.61
N PRO A 13 -38.84 -71.53 -25.27
CA PRO A 13 -37.81 -70.93 -26.11
C PRO A 13 -38.42 -69.99 -27.16
N PRO A 14 -37.81 -68.83 -27.44
CA PRO A 14 -38.38 -67.83 -28.36
C PRO A 14 -38.65 -68.39 -29.76
N ASP A 15 -37.81 -69.32 -30.24
CA ASP A 15 -37.93 -69.95 -31.57
C ASP A 15 -39.13 -70.91 -31.68
N SER A 16 -39.73 -71.29 -30.54
CA SER A 16 -40.88 -72.20 -30.46
C SER A 16 -42.22 -71.48 -30.29
N ARG A 17 -42.21 -70.13 -30.24
CA ARG A 17 -43.43 -69.33 -30.13
C ARG A 17 -44.08 -69.13 -31.50
N PRO A 18 -45.41 -69.21 -31.61
CA PRO A 18 -46.11 -69.02 -32.88
C PRO A 18 -45.95 -67.58 -33.41
N SER A 19 -45.90 -67.42 -34.73
CA SER A 19 -45.83 -66.09 -35.36
C SER A 19 -47.16 -65.33 -35.20
N ALA A 20 -47.15 -64.00 -35.26
CA ALA A 20 -48.35 -63.18 -35.10
C ALA A 20 -49.47 -63.51 -36.14
N GLU A 21 -49.12 -64.12 -37.28
CA GLU A 21 -50.09 -64.55 -38.30
C GLU A 21 -50.79 -65.88 -37.96
N ASP A 22 -50.13 -66.78 -37.22
CA ASP A 22 -50.65 -68.10 -36.82
C ASP A 22 -51.69 -68.02 -35.68
N ALA A 23 -51.69 -66.90 -34.93
CA ALA A 23 -52.57 -66.70 -33.77
C ALA A 23 -54.07 -66.60 -34.11
N ARG A 24 -54.43 -66.40 -35.39
CA ARG A 24 -55.83 -66.29 -35.84
C ARG A 24 -56.57 -67.63 -35.91
N PHE A 25 -55.85 -68.75 -35.88
CA PHE A 25 -56.45 -70.10 -35.90
C PHE A 25 -56.06 -70.88 -34.64
N THR A 26 -56.90 -70.79 -33.60
CA THR A 26 -56.75 -71.57 -32.37
C THR A 26 -57.11 -73.04 -32.62
N THR A 27 -56.11 -73.90 -32.79
CA THR A 27 -56.35 -75.36 -32.78
C THR A 27 -55.96 -75.96 -31.43
N HIS A 28 -56.78 -76.86 -30.90
CA HIS A 28 -56.47 -77.62 -29.68
C HIS A 28 -55.12 -78.35 -29.80
N SER A 29 -54.72 -78.71 -31.03
CA SER A 29 -53.43 -79.35 -31.32
C SER A 29 -52.22 -78.44 -31.04
N SER A 30 -52.33 -77.14 -31.32
CA SER A 30 -51.27 -76.15 -31.06
C SER A 30 -51.03 -75.96 -29.56
N ILE A 31 -52.09 -75.95 -28.76
CA ILE A 31 -51.99 -75.84 -27.29
C ILE A 31 -51.32 -77.09 -26.70
N THR A 32 -51.71 -78.29 -27.14
CA THR A 32 -51.09 -79.54 -26.68
C THR A 32 -49.62 -79.67 -27.05
N ASN A 33 -49.20 -79.15 -28.21
CA ASN A 33 -47.79 -79.14 -28.61
C ASN A 33 -46.96 -78.21 -27.71
N LEU A 34 -47.47 -77.02 -27.37
CA LEU A 34 -46.80 -76.11 -26.44
C LEU A 34 -46.69 -76.70 -25.03
N ILE A 35 -47.72 -77.41 -24.55
CA ILE A 35 -47.67 -78.12 -23.26
C ILE A 35 -46.56 -79.18 -23.26
N GLN A 36 -46.42 -79.97 -24.34
CA GLN A 36 -45.33 -80.95 -24.46
C GLN A 36 -43.93 -80.31 -24.49
N ILE A 37 -43.80 -79.10 -25.03
CA ILE A 37 -42.55 -78.35 -25.01
C ILE A 37 -42.23 -77.91 -23.58
N ILE A 38 -43.22 -77.39 -22.85
CA ILE A 38 -43.09 -76.97 -21.45
C ILE A 38 -42.66 -78.16 -20.55
N ASP A 39 -43.22 -79.36 -20.76
CA ASP A 39 -42.85 -80.56 -20.00
C ASP A 39 -41.39 -81.00 -20.22
N ARG A 40 -40.79 -80.67 -21.37
CA ARG A 40 -39.40 -81.06 -21.72
C ARG A 40 -38.35 -80.07 -21.24
N VAL A 41 -38.75 -78.95 -20.66
CA VAL A 41 -37.84 -77.86 -20.25
C VAL A 41 -37.13 -78.19 -18.93
N CYS A 42 -35.86 -77.77 -18.81
CA CYS A 42 -35.09 -77.90 -17.57
C CYS A 42 -35.44 -76.78 -16.58
N TRP A 43 -36.28 -77.11 -15.60
CA TRP A 43 -36.79 -76.17 -14.61
C TRP A 43 -35.77 -75.67 -13.57
N SER A 44 -34.57 -76.28 -13.47
CA SER A 44 -33.55 -75.90 -12.47
C SER A 44 -33.13 -74.43 -12.56
N ARG A 45 -32.94 -73.92 -13.79
CA ARG A 45 -32.58 -72.53 -14.05
C ARG A 45 -33.76 -71.59 -13.81
N PHE A 46 -34.97 -72.02 -14.12
CA PHE A 46 -36.18 -71.24 -13.84
C PHE A 46 -36.37 -71.08 -12.32
N HIS A 47 -36.34 -72.17 -11.55
CA HIS A 47 -36.53 -72.13 -10.10
C HIS A 47 -35.48 -71.25 -9.39
N TYR A 48 -34.22 -71.28 -9.82
CA TYR A 48 -33.16 -70.42 -9.28
C TYR A 48 -33.52 -68.91 -9.34
N TYR A 49 -34.16 -68.47 -10.42
CA TYR A 49 -34.61 -67.08 -10.55
C TYR A 49 -35.98 -66.85 -9.91
N ALA A 50 -36.92 -67.80 -10.09
CA ALA A 50 -38.29 -67.74 -9.58
C ALA A 50 -38.36 -67.43 -8.07
N ASP A 51 -37.53 -68.10 -7.26
CA ASP A 51 -37.52 -67.90 -5.80
C ASP A 51 -37.07 -66.48 -5.37
N ARG A 52 -36.36 -65.76 -6.25
CA ARG A 52 -35.83 -64.41 -5.98
C ARG A 52 -36.73 -63.30 -6.50
N VAL A 53 -37.71 -63.62 -7.36
CA VAL A 53 -38.59 -62.61 -7.94
C VAL A 53 -39.65 -62.20 -6.92
N LYS A 54 -39.49 -60.99 -6.36
CA LYS A 54 -40.46 -60.37 -5.45
C LYS A 54 -41.49 -59.49 -6.17
N GLY A 55 -41.23 -59.11 -7.43
CA GLY A 55 -42.14 -58.26 -8.20
C GLY A 55 -42.01 -58.48 -9.70
N LEU A 56 -43.14 -58.75 -10.36
CA LEU A 56 -43.24 -59.11 -11.77
C LEU A 56 -44.13 -58.09 -12.51
N ARG A 57 -43.70 -57.68 -13.71
CA ARG A 57 -44.49 -56.96 -14.70
C ARG A 57 -44.68 -57.87 -15.90
N ALA A 58 -45.91 -58.32 -16.17
CA ALA A 58 -46.29 -58.93 -17.42
C ALA A 58 -46.77 -57.80 -18.35
N GLY A 59 -45.89 -57.38 -19.25
CA GLY A 59 -46.17 -56.29 -20.18
C GLY A 59 -47.12 -56.68 -21.31
N PHE A 60 -47.69 -55.69 -21.97
CA PHE A 60 -48.55 -55.86 -23.14
C PHE A 60 -47.86 -56.72 -24.21
N ASN A 61 -48.53 -57.75 -24.73
CA ASN A 61 -48.00 -58.68 -25.74
C ASN A 61 -46.71 -59.44 -25.32
N GLU A 62 -46.34 -59.48 -24.03
CA GLU A 62 -45.22 -60.32 -23.59
C GLU A 62 -45.57 -61.82 -23.57
N ILE A 63 -46.86 -62.14 -23.36
CA ILE A 63 -47.42 -63.50 -23.34
C ILE A 63 -48.45 -63.59 -24.47
N ASP A 64 -48.16 -64.37 -25.51
CA ASP A 64 -49.15 -64.62 -26.56
C ASP A 64 -50.32 -65.50 -26.04
N PHE A 65 -51.49 -65.33 -26.65
CA PHE A 65 -52.73 -66.02 -26.26
C PHE A 65 -52.57 -67.55 -26.15
N LEU A 66 -51.88 -68.16 -27.11
CA LEU A 66 -51.68 -69.62 -27.15
C LEU A 66 -50.75 -70.09 -26.03
N THR A 67 -49.63 -69.40 -25.80
CA THR A 67 -48.71 -69.67 -24.70
C THR A 67 -49.40 -69.48 -23.35
N GLY A 68 -50.18 -68.41 -23.15
CA GLY A 68 -50.91 -68.18 -21.90
C GLY A 68 -51.98 -69.24 -21.61
N ARG A 69 -52.71 -69.70 -22.63
CA ARG A 69 -53.67 -70.81 -22.50
C ARG A 69 -52.98 -72.15 -22.24
N ALA A 70 -51.85 -72.43 -22.88
CA ALA A 70 -51.05 -73.62 -22.61
C ALA A 70 -50.49 -73.61 -21.18
N LEU A 71 -49.97 -72.47 -20.71
CA LEU A 71 -49.44 -72.32 -19.35
C LEU A 71 -50.50 -72.47 -18.27
N SER A 72 -51.67 -71.85 -18.43
CA SER A 72 -52.78 -72.01 -17.48
C SER A 72 -53.32 -73.45 -17.43
N THR A 73 -53.39 -74.13 -18.58
CA THR A 73 -53.81 -75.54 -18.66
C THR A 73 -52.76 -76.49 -18.07
N TRP A 74 -51.47 -76.21 -18.28
CA TRP A 74 -50.38 -76.97 -17.66
C TRP A 74 -50.34 -76.76 -16.14
N SER A 75 -50.45 -75.51 -15.68
CA SER A 75 -50.41 -75.14 -14.26
C SER A 75 -51.54 -75.78 -13.44
N SER A 76 -52.76 -75.82 -13.99
CA SER A 76 -53.91 -76.43 -13.32
C SER A 76 -53.71 -77.94 -13.06
N ALA A 77 -52.89 -78.63 -13.86
CA ALA A 77 -52.52 -80.03 -13.64
C ALA A 77 -51.40 -80.23 -12.60
N HIS A 78 -50.59 -79.20 -12.32
CA HIS A 78 -49.35 -79.32 -11.52
C HIS A 78 -49.41 -78.70 -10.10
N SER A 79 -50.54 -78.08 -9.71
CA SER A 79 -50.89 -77.64 -8.34
C SER A 79 -49.94 -76.68 -7.60
N THR A 80 -48.77 -76.35 -8.15
CA THR A 80 -47.80 -75.44 -7.53
C THR A 80 -47.71 -74.11 -8.28
N PRO A 81 -47.78 -72.95 -7.60
CA PRO A 81 -47.58 -71.66 -8.25
C PRO A 81 -46.14 -71.53 -8.74
N LEU A 82 -45.94 -70.96 -9.94
CA LEU A 82 -44.61 -70.83 -10.52
C LEU A 82 -43.69 -69.85 -9.76
N LEU A 83 -44.29 -68.85 -9.10
CA LEU A 83 -43.58 -67.80 -8.36
C LEU A 83 -44.10 -67.73 -6.92
N PRO A 84 -43.64 -68.62 -6.02
CA PRO A 84 -44.22 -68.76 -4.69
C PRO A 84 -43.92 -67.58 -3.75
N ASN A 85 -42.85 -66.81 -4.01
CA ASN A 85 -42.39 -65.66 -3.20
C ASN A 85 -42.75 -64.28 -3.81
N LEU A 86 -43.63 -64.26 -4.83
CA LEU A 86 -44.02 -63.02 -5.49
C LEU A 86 -44.84 -62.15 -4.53
N LEU A 87 -44.46 -60.88 -4.36
CA LEU A 87 -45.17 -59.93 -3.49
C LEU A 87 -46.03 -58.95 -4.29
N TYR A 88 -45.59 -58.59 -5.50
CA TYR A 88 -46.23 -57.61 -6.37
C TYR A 88 -46.35 -58.14 -7.81
N LEU A 89 -47.56 -58.16 -8.37
CA LEU A 89 -47.80 -58.53 -9.76
C LEU A 89 -48.47 -57.37 -10.49
N HIS A 90 -47.87 -56.92 -11.59
CA HIS A 90 -48.50 -56.01 -12.55
C HIS A 90 -48.79 -56.75 -13.84
N TRP A 91 -50.07 -56.83 -14.18
CA TRP A 91 -50.57 -57.46 -15.39
C TRP A 91 -51.10 -56.37 -16.31
N GLU A 92 -50.38 -56.08 -17.39
CA GLU A 92 -50.72 -54.98 -18.30
C GLU A 92 -51.54 -55.43 -19.51
N ASP A 93 -51.66 -56.75 -19.74
CA ASP A 93 -52.33 -57.29 -20.91
C ASP A 93 -53.84 -57.43 -20.64
N PRO A 94 -54.69 -56.62 -21.29
CA PRO A 94 -56.12 -56.56 -20.97
C PRO A 94 -56.92 -57.72 -21.58
N VAL A 95 -56.29 -58.58 -22.39
CA VAL A 95 -56.97 -59.68 -23.07
C VAL A 95 -57.52 -60.67 -22.05
N ILE A 96 -58.85 -60.65 -21.89
CA ILE A 96 -59.61 -61.45 -20.90
C ILE A 96 -59.25 -62.93 -20.94
N GLY A 97 -59.02 -63.48 -22.14
CA GLY A 97 -58.69 -64.89 -22.32
C GLY A 97 -57.34 -65.29 -21.68
N LEU A 98 -56.48 -64.33 -21.35
CA LEU A 98 -55.24 -64.54 -20.63
C LEU A 98 -55.38 -64.43 -19.11
N TYR A 99 -56.50 -63.96 -18.57
CA TYR A 99 -56.69 -63.81 -17.11
C TYR A 99 -56.50 -65.10 -16.31
N PRO A 100 -56.90 -66.30 -16.80
CA PRO A 100 -56.57 -67.56 -16.10
C PRO A 100 -55.06 -67.80 -15.94
N CYS A 101 -54.22 -67.19 -16.78
CA CYS A 101 -52.77 -67.26 -16.68
C CYS A 101 -52.23 -66.43 -15.49
N ILE A 102 -52.95 -65.41 -15.01
CA ILE A 102 -52.56 -64.61 -13.84
C ILE A 102 -52.36 -65.51 -12.62
N GLN A 103 -53.26 -66.47 -12.41
CA GLN A 103 -53.18 -67.45 -11.31
C GLN A 103 -51.91 -68.31 -11.38
N THR A 104 -51.38 -68.56 -12.57
CA THR A 104 -50.18 -69.40 -12.77
C THR A 104 -48.93 -68.76 -12.17
N PHE A 105 -48.88 -67.42 -12.16
CA PHE A 105 -47.79 -66.65 -11.57
C PHE A 105 -48.08 -66.17 -10.14
N SER A 106 -49.31 -66.36 -9.65
CA SER A 106 -49.76 -65.81 -8.38
C SER A 106 -49.69 -66.87 -7.28
N GLY A 107 -48.80 -66.64 -6.30
CA GLY A 107 -48.60 -67.53 -5.15
C GLY A 107 -49.17 -66.96 -3.84
N PRO A 108 -49.06 -67.71 -2.73
CA PRO A 108 -49.69 -67.35 -1.46
C PRO A 108 -49.11 -66.09 -0.80
N SER A 109 -47.90 -65.66 -1.19
CA SER A 109 -47.25 -64.45 -0.70
C SER A 109 -47.67 -63.17 -1.42
N LEU A 110 -48.51 -63.25 -2.47
CA LEU A 110 -48.88 -62.08 -3.25
C LEU A 110 -49.64 -61.08 -2.39
N THR A 111 -49.09 -59.87 -2.23
CA THR A 111 -49.66 -58.81 -1.38
C THR A 111 -50.34 -57.72 -2.19
N THR A 112 -49.87 -57.46 -3.41
CA THR A 112 -50.39 -56.43 -4.30
C THR A 112 -50.57 -56.97 -5.71
N LEU A 113 -51.77 -56.80 -6.24
CA LEU A 113 -52.12 -57.15 -7.61
C LEU A 113 -52.53 -55.88 -8.34
N LYS A 114 -51.88 -55.61 -9.46
CA LYS A 114 -52.19 -54.52 -10.36
C LYS A 114 -52.62 -55.08 -11.71
N LEU A 115 -53.80 -54.72 -12.17
CA LEU A 115 -54.45 -55.27 -13.36
C LEU A 115 -54.83 -54.16 -14.31
N THR A 116 -54.41 -54.25 -15.57
CA THR A 116 -55.02 -53.50 -16.66
C THR A 116 -56.25 -54.27 -17.12
N ALA A 117 -57.40 -53.61 -17.14
CA ALA A 117 -58.66 -54.23 -17.51
C ALA A 117 -59.33 -53.45 -18.65
N GLU A 118 -59.69 -54.16 -19.72
CA GLU A 118 -60.58 -53.65 -20.77
C GLU A 118 -62.07 -53.88 -20.39
N PRO A 119 -63.00 -53.05 -20.89
CA PRO A 119 -64.43 -53.29 -20.73
C PRO A 119 -64.87 -54.60 -21.42
N TRP A 120 -65.67 -55.42 -20.73
CA TRP A 120 -66.29 -56.62 -21.30
C TRP A 120 -67.82 -56.61 -21.19
N LEU A 121 -68.47 -57.39 -22.07
CA LEU A 121 -69.92 -57.60 -22.11
C LEU A 121 -70.39 -58.33 -20.85
N GLU A 122 -71.58 -57.99 -20.34
CA GLU A 122 -72.14 -58.56 -19.10
C GLU A 122 -72.23 -60.09 -19.12
N GLU A 123 -72.44 -60.68 -20.30
CA GLU A 123 -72.47 -62.13 -20.51
C GLU A 123 -71.17 -62.83 -20.07
N CYS A 124 -70.05 -62.12 -20.06
CA CYS A 124 -68.74 -62.65 -19.67
C CYS A 124 -68.55 -62.72 -18.15
N ASP A 125 -69.40 -62.07 -17.34
CA ASP A 125 -69.24 -62.04 -15.87
C ASP A 125 -69.27 -63.44 -15.26
N GLY A 126 -70.13 -64.33 -15.77
CA GLY A 126 -70.22 -65.72 -15.33
C GLY A 126 -68.97 -66.55 -15.62
N LEU A 127 -68.14 -66.13 -16.58
CA LEU A 127 -66.88 -66.79 -16.93
C LEU A 127 -65.68 -66.17 -16.19
N ILE A 128 -65.70 -64.86 -15.97
CA ILE A 128 -64.58 -64.10 -15.41
C ILE A 128 -64.60 -64.10 -13.89
N TYR A 129 -65.78 -63.95 -13.26
CA TYR A 129 -65.90 -63.93 -11.80
C TYR A 129 -65.29 -65.18 -11.12
N PRO A 130 -65.52 -66.41 -11.61
CA PRO A 130 -64.87 -67.61 -11.06
C PRO A 130 -63.34 -67.59 -11.15
N VAL A 131 -62.77 -66.93 -12.17
CA VAL A 131 -61.31 -66.80 -12.32
C VAL A 131 -60.75 -65.94 -11.19
N PHE A 132 -61.37 -64.81 -10.87
CA PHE A 132 -60.94 -63.95 -9.77
C PHE A 132 -61.20 -64.58 -8.39
N VAL A 133 -62.30 -65.32 -8.21
CA VAL A 133 -62.54 -66.10 -6.98
C VAL A 133 -61.45 -67.17 -6.78
N SER A 134 -61.05 -67.85 -7.86
CA SER A 134 -59.97 -68.84 -7.83
C SER A 134 -58.61 -68.18 -7.55
N LEU A 135 -58.37 -66.99 -8.12
CA LEU A 135 -57.17 -66.20 -7.86
C LEU A 135 -57.10 -65.74 -6.40
N HIS A 136 -58.22 -65.28 -5.84
CA HIS A 136 -58.33 -64.93 -4.42
C HIS A 136 -58.04 -66.14 -3.52
N ALA A 137 -58.59 -67.31 -3.83
CA ALA A 137 -58.32 -68.54 -3.08
C ALA A 137 -56.83 -68.95 -3.12
N ALA A 138 -56.14 -68.68 -4.24
CA ALA A 138 -54.70 -68.93 -4.39
C ALA A 138 -53.82 -67.89 -3.66
N CYS A 139 -54.35 -66.68 -3.38
CA CYS A 139 -53.60 -65.55 -2.85
C CYS A 139 -54.21 -65.00 -1.55
N PRO A 140 -54.16 -65.74 -0.42
CA PRO A 140 -54.78 -65.31 0.84
C PRO A 140 -54.14 -64.06 1.45
N SER A 141 -52.90 -63.73 1.08
CA SER A 141 -52.17 -62.55 1.58
C SER A 141 -52.45 -61.27 0.77
N LEU A 142 -53.36 -61.32 -0.21
CA LEU A 142 -53.63 -60.20 -1.10
C LEU A 142 -54.37 -59.09 -0.34
N THR A 143 -53.69 -57.97 -0.13
CA THR A 143 -54.21 -56.85 0.67
C THR A 143 -54.43 -55.58 -0.15
N ALA A 144 -53.83 -55.49 -1.35
CA ALA A 144 -53.92 -54.34 -2.22
C ALA A 144 -54.26 -54.73 -3.66
N LEU A 145 -55.22 -54.02 -4.25
CA LEU A 145 -55.65 -54.19 -5.63
C LEU A 145 -55.60 -52.85 -6.35
N GLU A 146 -54.96 -52.80 -7.51
CA GLU A 146 -54.81 -51.61 -8.33
C GLU A 146 -55.35 -51.93 -9.74
N ILE A 147 -56.32 -51.17 -10.26
CA ILE A 147 -56.97 -51.46 -11.54
C ILE A 147 -56.77 -50.30 -12.51
N GLU A 148 -56.13 -50.55 -13.66
CA GLU A 148 -55.83 -49.58 -14.70
C GLU A 148 -56.64 -49.77 -15.97
N ASN A 149 -56.92 -48.68 -16.68
CA ASN A 149 -57.47 -48.71 -18.04
C ASN A 149 -56.35 -49.05 -19.05
N ASP A 150 -56.71 -49.69 -20.17
CA ASP A 150 -55.82 -49.72 -21.33
C ASP A 150 -55.81 -48.33 -21.98
N ASN A 151 -54.63 -47.77 -22.22
CA ASN A 151 -54.42 -46.33 -22.43
C ASN A 151 -54.96 -45.79 -23.78
N ASP A 152 -55.83 -46.52 -24.48
CA ASP A 152 -56.21 -46.23 -25.86
C ASP A 152 -57.31 -45.16 -26.00
N GLY A 153 -57.84 -44.62 -24.90
CA GLY A 153 -58.64 -43.39 -24.87
C GLY A 153 -59.90 -43.36 -25.76
N MET A 154 -60.30 -44.49 -26.32
CA MET A 154 -61.29 -44.57 -27.40
C MET A 154 -62.65 -45.13 -26.98
N PHE A 155 -62.94 -45.30 -25.68
CA PHE A 155 -64.24 -45.77 -25.23
C PHE A 155 -64.68 -45.17 -23.88
N ASP A 156 -65.82 -44.46 -23.88
CA ASP A 156 -66.65 -44.13 -22.71
C ASP A 156 -67.38 -45.42 -22.27
N GLY A 157 -66.86 -46.12 -21.26
CA GLY A 157 -67.41 -47.40 -20.80
C GLY A 157 -67.53 -47.44 -19.28
N SER A 158 -68.76 -47.64 -18.79
CA SER A 158 -69.15 -47.63 -17.38
C SER A 158 -68.30 -48.59 -16.54
N GLY A 159 -67.71 -48.09 -15.43
CA GLY A 159 -66.86 -48.85 -14.50
C GLY A 159 -67.52 -50.04 -13.79
N ARG A 160 -68.64 -50.59 -14.28
CA ARG A 160 -69.36 -51.75 -13.77
C ARG A 160 -68.45 -52.98 -13.62
N GLN A 161 -67.51 -53.21 -14.53
CA GLN A 161 -66.58 -54.34 -14.44
C GLN A 161 -65.74 -54.30 -13.16
N LEU A 162 -65.45 -53.10 -12.62
CA LEU A 162 -64.75 -52.95 -11.35
C LEU A 162 -65.55 -53.54 -10.19
N SER A 163 -66.88 -53.40 -10.17
CA SER A 163 -67.72 -53.97 -9.12
C SER A 163 -67.65 -55.51 -9.14
N VAL A 164 -67.60 -56.13 -10.33
CA VAL A 164 -67.43 -57.58 -10.51
C VAL A 164 -66.07 -58.06 -9.99
N ILE A 165 -64.98 -57.35 -10.29
CA ILE A 165 -63.64 -57.68 -9.77
C ILE A 165 -63.63 -57.54 -8.25
N LEU A 166 -64.08 -56.40 -7.72
CA LEU A 166 -64.05 -56.11 -6.28
C LEU A 166 -64.90 -57.10 -5.47
N ALA A 167 -66.03 -57.54 -6.02
CA ALA A 167 -66.88 -58.56 -5.39
C ALA A 167 -66.19 -59.92 -5.22
N ALA A 168 -65.12 -60.21 -5.97
CA ALA A 168 -64.33 -61.43 -5.81
C ALA A 168 -63.27 -61.33 -4.70
N PHE A 169 -62.97 -60.12 -4.19
CA PHE A 169 -61.88 -59.87 -3.23
C PHE A 169 -62.34 -59.07 -1.98
N PRO A 170 -63.16 -59.66 -1.10
CA PRO A 170 -63.76 -58.95 0.03
C PRO A 170 -62.78 -58.52 1.14
N LEU A 171 -61.59 -59.10 1.20
CA LEU A 171 -60.60 -58.87 2.27
C LEU A 171 -59.57 -57.77 1.96
N ILE A 172 -59.68 -57.11 0.80
CA ILE A 172 -58.72 -56.07 0.39
C ILE A 172 -58.76 -54.88 1.36
N THR A 173 -57.58 -54.39 1.70
CA THR A 173 -57.39 -53.21 2.57
C THR A 173 -57.06 -51.95 1.79
N ARG A 174 -56.57 -52.07 0.55
CA ARG A 174 -56.21 -50.94 -0.31
C ARG A 174 -56.71 -51.17 -1.74
N VAL A 175 -57.49 -50.22 -2.25
CA VAL A 175 -57.92 -50.21 -3.65
C VAL A 175 -57.39 -48.96 -4.34
N GLY A 176 -56.80 -49.14 -5.51
CA GLY A 176 -56.48 -48.06 -6.44
C GLY A 176 -57.26 -48.22 -7.74
N LEU A 177 -57.81 -47.13 -8.24
CA LEU A 177 -58.61 -47.05 -9.47
C LEU A 177 -57.96 -46.04 -10.41
N TRP A 178 -57.72 -46.47 -11.63
CA TRP A 178 -57.37 -45.64 -12.77
C TRP A 178 -58.38 -45.87 -13.90
N ILE A 179 -59.65 -46.04 -13.52
CA ILE A 179 -60.83 -46.15 -14.38
C ILE A 179 -61.92 -45.34 -13.66
N GLU A 180 -62.81 -44.68 -14.40
CA GLU A 180 -63.94 -43.93 -13.83
C GLU A 180 -64.86 -44.88 -13.02
N PRO A 181 -65.02 -44.64 -11.70
CA PRO A 181 -65.85 -45.52 -10.87
C PRO A 181 -67.33 -45.27 -11.14
N SER A 182 -68.07 -46.33 -11.48
CA SER A 182 -69.54 -46.28 -11.52
C SER A 182 -70.16 -46.23 -10.11
N GLY A 183 -71.42 -45.81 -10.00
CA GLY A 183 -72.16 -45.83 -8.72
C GLY A 183 -72.19 -47.21 -8.04
N ASP A 184 -72.27 -48.28 -8.83
CA ASP A 184 -72.18 -49.67 -8.32
C ASP A 184 -70.79 -50.01 -7.76
N THR A 185 -69.73 -49.46 -8.35
CA THR A 185 -68.36 -49.61 -7.88
C THR A 185 -68.15 -48.90 -6.56
N LEU A 186 -68.64 -47.65 -6.45
CA LEU A 186 -68.61 -46.88 -5.22
C LEU A 186 -69.41 -47.59 -4.11
N SER A 187 -70.58 -48.13 -4.43
CA SER A 187 -71.40 -48.93 -3.51
C SER A 187 -70.69 -50.21 -3.05
N SER A 188 -69.98 -50.88 -3.96
CA SER A 188 -69.18 -52.06 -3.65
C SER A 188 -68.03 -51.74 -2.71
N LEU A 189 -67.25 -50.68 -3.01
CA LEU A 189 -66.17 -50.21 -2.14
C LEU A 189 -66.66 -49.78 -0.78
N ALA A 190 -67.81 -49.10 -0.74
CA ALA A 190 -68.44 -48.62 0.47
C ALA A 190 -68.88 -49.75 1.40
N THR A 191 -69.19 -50.94 0.88
CA THR A 191 -69.61 -52.09 1.69
C THR A 191 -68.45 -52.97 2.18
N MET A 192 -67.21 -52.71 1.74
CA MET A 192 -66.05 -53.52 2.13
C MET A 192 -65.64 -53.28 3.60
N PRO A 193 -65.57 -54.33 4.45
CA PRO A 193 -65.38 -54.18 5.90
C PRO A 193 -63.96 -53.79 6.32
N HIS A 194 -62.95 -54.13 5.51
CA HIS A 194 -61.52 -53.96 5.84
C HIS A 194 -60.79 -52.93 4.97
N LEU A 195 -61.53 -52.15 4.18
CA LEU A 195 -60.95 -51.18 3.25
C LEU A 195 -60.44 -49.94 3.99
N HIS A 196 -59.12 -49.79 4.07
CA HIS A 196 -58.43 -48.69 4.76
C HIS A 196 -57.99 -47.58 3.82
N THR A 197 -57.66 -47.89 2.56
CA THR A 197 -57.10 -46.93 1.60
C THR A 197 -57.84 -47.02 0.27
N VAL A 198 -58.34 -45.89 -0.20
CA VAL A 198 -58.92 -45.75 -1.54
C VAL A 198 -58.13 -44.68 -2.29
N ILE A 199 -57.73 -45.00 -3.53
CA ILE A 199 -56.98 -44.11 -4.40
C ILE A 199 -57.72 -44.06 -5.75
N ASN A 200 -58.33 -42.95 -6.10
CA ASN A 200 -58.79 -42.68 -7.47
C ASN A 200 -57.78 -41.75 -8.16
N ARG A 201 -57.33 -42.11 -9.36
CA ARG A 201 -56.32 -41.38 -10.14
C ARG A 201 -56.80 -40.90 -11.51
N MET A 202 -58.01 -41.23 -11.96
CA MET A 202 -58.50 -40.80 -13.26
C MET A 202 -59.43 -39.59 -13.21
N GLU A 203 -59.36 -38.80 -14.28
CA GLU A 203 -60.32 -37.76 -14.66
C GLU A 203 -61.68 -38.43 -14.90
N THR A 204 -62.68 -38.13 -14.07
CA THR A 204 -64.06 -38.51 -14.39
C THR A 204 -64.54 -37.58 -15.49
N SER A 205 -64.98 -38.11 -16.63
CA SER A 205 -65.40 -37.31 -17.79
C SER A 205 -66.77 -36.67 -17.57
N SER A 206 -67.52 -37.17 -16.60
CA SER A 206 -68.85 -36.70 -16.20
C SER A 206 -68.84 -36.06 -14.81
N HIS A 207 -69.63 -34.99 -14.63
CA HIS A 207 -69.99 -34.51 -13.29
C HIS A 207 -70.72 -35.65 -12.58
N LEU A 208 -70.25 -36.03 -11.39
CA LEU A 208 -70.92 -37.06 -10.60
C LEU A 208 -72.32 -36.57 -10.26
N SER A 209 -73.35 -37.11 -10.92
CA SER A 209 -74.71 -36.67 -10.64
C SER A 209 -75.08 -37.11 -9.21
N ALA A 210 -75.74 -36.23 -8.45
CA ALA A 210 -76.17 -36.53 -7.07
C ALA A 210 -77.06 -37.79 -6.96
N HIS A 211 -77.64 -38.25 -8.08
CA HIS A 211 -78.43 -39.48 -8.17
C HIS A 211 -77.60 -40.77 -8.32
N GLU A 212 -76.35 -40.71 -8.81
CA GLU A 212 -75.45 -41.87 -8.95
C GLU A 212 -74.63 -42.16 -7.67
N LEU A 213 -74.63 -41.23 -6.72
CA LEU A 213 -73.85 -41.26 -5.47
C LEU A 213 -74.65 -41.70 -4.23
N ALA A 214 -75.87 -42.22 -4.39
CA ALA A 214 -76.70 -42.69 -3.27
C ALA A 214 -76.08 -43.92 -2.58
N LEU A 215 -75.11 -43.67 -1.69
CA LEU A 215 -74.36 -44.70 -0.99
C LEU A 215 -75.26 -45.36 0.08
N PRO A 216 -75.36 -46.71 0.12
CA PRO A 216 -76.14 -47.39 1.14
C PRO A 216 -75.62 -47.10 2.55
N SER A 217 -76.51 -47.21 3.54
CA SER A 217 -76.28 -46.90 4.96
C SER A 217 -75.31 -47.89 5.63
N ARG A 218 -74.01 -47.72 5.35
CA ARG A 218 -72.78 -48.12 6.09
C ARG A 218 -71.54 -47.92 5.21
N ALA A 219 -71.43 -46.78 4.51
CA ALA A 219 -70.34 -46.56 3.58
C ALA A 219 -68.97 -46.46 4.29
N PHE A 220 -67.99 -47.27 3.86
CA PHE A 220 -66.56 -47.22 4.22
C PHE A 220 -66.22 -47.37 5.72
N PRO A 221 -66.53 -48.51 6.36
CA PRO A 221 -66.43 -48.67 7.82
C PRO A 221 -65.02 -48.54 8.42
N ALA A 222 -63.97 -48.78 7.64
CA ALA A 222 -62.57 -48.81 8.11
C ALA A 222 -61.63 -47.81 7.40
N LEU A 223 -62.17 -46.90 6.59
CA LEU A 223 -61.38 -46.01 5.73
C LEU A 223 -60.54 -45.03 6.55
N ARG A 224 -59.23 -45.01 6.29
CA ARG A 224 -58.24 -44.14 6.93
C ARG A 224 -57.56 -43.19 5.95
N VAL A 225 -57.43 -43.59 4.69
CA VAL A 225 -56.75 -42.78 3.67
C VAL A 225 -57.62 -42.69 2.43
N LEU A 226 -57.96 -41.46 2.06
CA LEU A 226 -58.68 -41.16 0.82
C LEU A 226 -57.78 -40.32 -0.08
N ARG A 227 -57.48 -40.84 -1.26
CA ARG A 227 -56.84 -40.09 -2.34
C ARG A 227 -57.81 -40.04 -3.51
N TRP A 228 -58.18 -38.86 -3.94
CA TRP A 228 -59.23 -38.70 -4.93
C TRP A 228 -58.83 -37.70 -6.00
N TYR A 229 -59.13 -38.07 -7.24
CA TYR A 229 -59.02 -37.22 -8.40
C TYR A 229 -60.43 -36.87 -8.87
N ALA A 230 -60.71 -35.59 -9.10
CA ALA A 230 -62.02 -35.11 -9.53
C ALA A 230 -61.90 -33.99 -10.57
N PRO A 231 -62.95 -33.71 -11.37
CA PRO A 231 -62.93 -32.59 -12.30
C PRO A 231 -63.05 -31.27 -11.55
N THR A 232 -63.94 -31.17 -10.54
CA THR A 232 -64.13 -29.97 -9.72
C THR A 232 -63.98 -30.22 -8.22
N PHE A 233 -63.70 -29.18 -7.44
CA PHE A 233 -63.73 -29.26 -5.97
C PHE A 233 -65.14 -29.45 -5.40
N GLU A 234 -66.19 -29.11 -6.16
CA GLU A 234 -67.58 -29.31 -5.78
C GLU A 234 -67.95 -30.81 -5.77
N ASP A 235 -67.48 -31.58 -6.76
CA ASP A 235 -67.68 -33.04 -6.83
C ASP A 235 -67.05 -33.78 -5.64
N VAL A 236 -65.93 -33.27 -5.13
CA VAL A 236 -65.29 -33.82 -3.92
C VAL A 236 -66.04 -33.40 -2.66
N THR A 237 -66.62 -32.19 -2.68
CA THR A 237 -67.43 -31.69 -1.58
C THR A 237 -68.69 -32.54 -1.42
N THR A 238 -69.39 -32.86 -2.50
CA THR A 238 -70.56 -33.76 -2.49
C THR A 238 -70.18 -35.16 -2.00
N LEU A 239 -69.05 -35.71 -2.47
CA LEU A 239 -68.52 -36.99 -1.98
C LEU A 239 -68.26 -36.97 -0.45
N LEU A 240 -67.65 -35.89 0.07
CA LEU A 240 -67.39 -35.77 1.50
C LEU A 240 -68.66 -35.58 2.33
N THR A 241 -69.67 -34.87 1.81
CA THR A 241 -70.96 -34.69 2.49
C THR A 241 -71.81 -35.96 2.50
N GLU A 242 -71.72 -36.81 1.48
CA GLU A 242 -72.40 -38.13 1.51
C GLU A 242 -71.72 -39.11 2.49
N LEU A 243 -70.48 -38.82 2.92
CA LEU A 243 -69.79 -39.58 3.97
C LEU A 243 -70.16 -39.15 5.40
N ASP A 244 -70.98 -38.11 5.57
CA ASP A 244 -71.19 -37.26 6.77
C ASP A 244 -72.04 -37.86 7.90
N HIS A 245 -72.22 -39.19 7.95
CA HIS A 245 -73.03 -39.77 9.02
C HIS A 245 -72.33 -39.78 10.40
N LYS A 246 -70.99 -39.62 10.47
CA LYS A 246 -70.14 -39.31 11.67
C LYS A 246 -68.74 -38.82 11.24
N PRO A 247 -68.03 -38.01 12.05
CA PRO A 247 -66.63 -37.67 11.76
C PRO A 247 -65.77 -38.93 11.77
N ARG A 248 -65.03 -39.15 10.68
CA ARG A 248 -64.23 -40.36 10.47
C ARG A 248 -62.80 -40.15 10.94
N ASP A 249 -62.16 -41.23 11.35
CA ASP A 249 -60.74 -41.25 11.73
C ASP A 249 -59.81 -41.34 10.52
N LEU A 250 -60.01 -40.43 9.56
CA LEU A 250 -59.14 -40.28 8.39
C LEU A 250 -57.77 -39.76 8.83
N GLN A 251 -56.72 -40.53 8.52
CA GLN A 251 -55.32 -40.19 8.76
C GLN A 251 -54.71 -39.39 7.60
N GLY A 252 -55.19 -39.59 6.38
CA GLY A 252 -54.69 -38.91 5.18
C GLY A 252 -55.78 -38.58 4.18
N LEU A 253 -55.77 -37.35 3.68
CA LEU A 253 -56.67 -36.86 2.64
C LEU A 253 -55.84 -36.20 1.54
N ALA A 254 -55.91 -36.73 0.31
CA ALA A 254 -55.28 -36.11 -0.86
C ALA A 254 -56.33 -35.89 -1.95
N ILE A 255 -56.55 -34.64 -2.33
CA ILE A 255 -57.51 -34.25 -3.34
C ILE A 255 -56.76 -33.57 -4.48
N ARG A 256 -57.02 -34.03 -5.69
CA ARG A 256 -56.46 -33.49 -6.92
C ARG A 256 -57.60 -33.13 -7.88
N CYS A 257 -57.66 -31.89 -8.32
CA CYS A 257 -58.72 -31.41 -9.22
C CYS A 257 -58.16 -30.79 -10.50
N ASN A 258 -59.00 -30.70 -11.54
CA ASN A 258 -58.71 -30.03 -12.82
C ASN A 258 -59.71 -28.90 -13.07
N GLU A 259 -59.87 -28.00 -12.09
CA GLU A 259 -60.86 -26.94 -12.18
C GLU A 259 -60.25 -25.69 -12.81
N SER A 260 -60.77 -25.26 -13.97
CA SER A 260 -60.41 -23.97 -14.59
C SER A 260 -61.64 -23.16 -15.06
N PRO A 261 -61.79 -21.90 -14.59
CA PRO A 261 -61.09 -21.29 -13.47
C PRO A 261 -61.51 -21.93 -12.13
N CYS A 262 -60.53 -22.22 -11.27
CA CYS A 262 -60.82 -22.69 -9.91
C CYS A 262 -61.49 -21.60 -9.07
N ASP A 263 -62.70 -21.89 -8.59
CA ASP A 263 -63.49 -20.96 -7.80
C ASP A 263 -63.13 -21.01 -6.31
N VAL A 264 -63.19 -19.85 -5.66
CA VAL A 264 -62.87 -19.67 -4.25
C VAL A 264 -63.96 -20.27 -3.37
N ASP A 265 -65.21 -20.18 -3.80
CA ASP A 265 -66.35 -20.71 -3.06
C ASP A 265 -66.30 -22.25 -3.02
N SER A 266 -65.94 -22.91 -4.12
CA SER A 266 -65.73 -24.36 -4.18
C SER A 266 -64.70 -24.85 -3.15
N ILE A 267 -63.58 -24.13 -2.98
CA ILE A 267 -62.57 -24.47 -1.97
C ILE A 267 -63.10 -24.23 -0.54
N ASN A 268 -63.85 -23.14 -0.33
CA ASN A 268 -64.45 -22.87 0.98
C ASN A 268 -65.46 -23.94 1.38
N HIS A 269 -66.29 -24.38 0.43
CA HIS A 269 -67.24 -25.46 0.62
C HIS A 269 -66.51 -26.76 0.96
N LEU A 270 -65.45 -27.11 0.22
CA LEU A 270 -64.61 -28.27 0.50
C LEU A 270 -64.00 -28.23 1.89
N LEU A 271 -63.36 -27.11 2.28
CA LEU A 271 -62.77 -26.96 3.61
C LEU A 271 -63.81 -27.05 4.73
N SER A 272 -65.08 -26.69 4.46
CA SER A 272 -66.16 -26.83 5.41
C SER A 272 -66.62 -28.29 5.53
N ALA A 273 -66.80 -29.00 4.41
CA ALA A 273 -67.11 -30.43 4.36
C ALA A 273 -65.99 -31.28 4.99
N MET A 274 -64.72 -30.90 4.83
CA MET A 274 -63.61 -31.57 5.51
C MET A 274 -63.71 -31.49 7.03
N ARG A 275 -64.21 -30.38 7.58
CA ARG A 275 -64.37 -30.22 9.04
C ARG A 275 -65.51 -31.06 9.61
N THR A 276 -66.52 -31.39 8.82
CA THR A 276 -67.62 -32.26 9.23
C THR A 276 -67.26 -33.73 9.05
N ALA A 277 -66.63 -34.07 7.92
CA ALA A 277 -66.29 -35.44 7.55
C ALA A 277 -65.04 -36.00 8.27
N CYS A 278 -64.04 -35.17 8.60
CA CYS A 278 -62.77 -35.62 9.20
C CYS A 278 -62.66 -35.28 10.69
N SER A 279 -62.17 -36.23 11.49
CA SER A 279 -61.84 -35.97 12.90
C SER A 279 -60.60 -35.06 13.02
N PRO A 280 -60.65 -34.00 13.87
CA PRO A 280 -59.56 -33.04 14.03
C PRO A 280 -58.28 -33.63 14.66
N HIS A 281 -58.38 -34.82 15.27
CA HIS A 281 -57.30 -35.45 16.02
C HIS A 281 -56.61 -36.59 15.28
N THR A 282 -57.07 -36.97 14.10
CA THR A 282 -56.53 -38.12 13.36
C THR A 282 -55.87 -37.73 12.05
N LEU A 283 -56.31 -36.64 11.41
CA LEU A 283 -55.75 -36.18 10.14
C LEU A 283 -54.30 -35.71 10.30
N SER A 284 -53.40 -36.43 9.64
CA SER A 284 -51.94 -36.23 9.73
C SER A 284 -51.29 -35.82 8.40
N SER A 285 -51.96 -36.10 7.28
CA SER A 285 -51.50 -35.76 5.93
C SER A 285 -52.63 -35.13 5.13
N LEU A 286 -52.40 -33.93 4.62
CA LEU A 286 -53.34 -33.20 3.76
C LEU A 286 -52.64 -32.78 2.47
N SER A 287 -53.25 -33.09 1.33
CA SER A 287 -52.80 -32.62 0.02
C SER A 287 -53.99 -32.08 -0.75
N LEU A 288 -53.94 -30.82 -1.16
CA LEU A 288 -54.92 -30.18 -2.03
C LEU A 288 -54.17 -29.61 -3.25
N GLU A 289 -54.48 -30.12 -4.44
CA GLU A 289 -53.79 -29.76 -5.68
C GLU A 289 -54.80 -29.47 -6.79
N ASN A 290 -54.60 -28.38 -7.52
CA ASN A 290 -55.25 -28.15 -8.82
C ASN A 290 -54.21 -28.36 -9.94
N VAL A 291 -54.46 -29.24 -10.91
CA VAL A 291 -53.45 -29.65 -11.90
C VAL A 291 -53.36 -28.67 -13.08
N GLU A 292 -54.47 -28.05 -13.46
CA GLU A 292 -54.47 -27.14 -14.61
C GLU A 292 -53.75 -25.83 -14.27
N THR A 293 -52.59 -25.64 -14.91
CA THR A 293 -51.85 -24.39 -14.83
C THR A 293 -52.52 -23.33 -15.71
N PRO A 294 -52.68 -22.08 -15.23
CA PRO A 294 -53.36 -21.03 -15.95
C PRO A 294 -52.68 -20.76 -17.31
N THR A 295 -53.43 -20.87 -18.42
CA THR A 295 -52.87 -20.59 -19.75
C THR A 295 -52.49 -19.10 -19.89
N PRO A 296 -51.47 -18.74 -20.69
CA PRO A 296 -51.05 -17.35 -20.87
C PRO A 296 -52.17 -16.40 -21.33
N ARG A 297 -53.15 -16.92 -22.09
CA ARG A 297 -54.34 -16.18 -22.53
C ARG A 297 -55.29 -15.85 -21.38
N MET A 298 -55.44 -16.75 -20.41
CA MET A 298 -56.28 -16.53 -19.22
C MET A 298 -55.63 -15.54 -18.24
N ILE A 299 -54.30 -15.51 -18.17
CA ILE A 299 -53.57 -14.53 -17.33
C ILE A 299 -53.79 -13.10 -17.82
N ALA A 300 -53.88 -12.90 -19.15
CA ALA A 300 -54.08 -11.58 -19.76
C ALA A 300 -55.51 -11.03 -19.63
N SER A 301 -56.52 -11.89 -19.43
CA SER A 301 -57.93 -11.50 -19.43
C SER A 301 -58.51 -11.14 -18.06
N ASN A 302 -57.72 -11.24 -16.97
CA ASN A 302 -58.16 -10.89 -15.61
C ASN A 302 -59.41 -11.67 -15.11
N ILE A 303 -59.66 -12.87 -15.65
CA ILE A 303 -60.87 -13.70 -15.39
C ILE A 303 -60.79 -14.45 -14.04
N TYR A 304 -59.77 -14.23 -13.21
CA TYR A 304 -59.60 -15.00 -11.97
C TYR A 304 -60.28 -14.33 -10.77
N PRO A 305 -60.99 -15.10 -9.92
CA PRO A 305 -61.56 -14.61 -8.67
C PRO A 305 -60.45 -14.12 -7.72
N SER A 306 -60.83 -13.24 -6.78
CA SER A 306 -59.90 -12.69 -5.78
C SER A 306 -59.35 -13.81 -4.89
N PRO A 307 -58.03 -13.92 -4.70
CA PRO A 307 -57.45 -15.03 -3.97
C PRO A 307 -57.85 -15.00 -2.49
N LEU A 308 -58.02 -16.19 -1.91
CA LEU A 308 -58.29 -16.38 -0.49
C LEU A 308 -57.15 -15.82 0.36
N ARG A 309 -57.51 -15.03 1.37
CA ARG A 309 -56.53 -14.52 2.34
C ARG A 309 -56.09 -15.63 3.29
N ALA A 310 -54.84 -15.56 3.71
CA ALA A 310 -54.21 -16.48 4.65
C ALA A 310 -55.05 -16.79 5.89
N ARG A 311 -55.65 -15.76 6.50
CA ARG A 311 -56.49 -15.88 7.71
C ARG A 311 -57.69 -16.80 7.53
N ASP A 312 -58.31 -16.79 6.36
CA ASP A 312 -59.60 -17.45 6.11
C ASP A 312 -59.41 -18.96 5.92
N ILE A 313 -58.29 -19.35 5.31
CA ILE A 313 -57.87 -20.74 5.16
C ILE A 313 -57.29 -21.27 6.48
N ALA A 314 -56.42 -20.49 7.11
CA ALA A 314 -55.75 -20.93 8.32
C ALA A 314 -56.73 -21.10 9.50
N ALA A 315 -57.78 -20.28 9.60
CA ALA A 315 -58.86 -20.47 10.57
C ALA A 315 -59.58 -21.82 10.42
N ARG A 316 -59.72 -22.31 9.18
CA ARG A 316 -60.41 -23.58 8.86
C ARG A 316 -59.50 -24.79 9.03
N LEU A 317 -58.22 -24.66 8.67
CA LEU A 317 -57.23 -25.74 8.76
C LEU A 317 -56.61 -25.91 10.16
N ARG A 318 -56.64 -24.87 11.02
CA ARG A 318 -56.10 -24.93 12.38
C ARG A 318 -56.79 -25.98 13.27
N ALA A 319 -58.01 -26.40 12.93
CA ALA A 319 -58.72 -27.44 13.69
C ALA A 319 -57.99 -28.79 13.71
N PHE A 320 -57.16 -29.08 12.71
CA PHE A 320 -56.45 -30.36 12.58
C PHE A 320 -55.09 -30.32 13.29
N GLY A 321 -55.05 -30.62 14.59
CA GLY A 321 -53.85 -30.45 15.43
C GLY A 321 -52.73 -31.48 15.22
N CYS A 322 -52.99 -32.57 14.50
CA CYS A 322 -52.05 -33.68 14.31
C CYS A 322 -51.34 -33.67 12.95
N MET A 323 -51.30 -32.52 12.26
CA MET A 323 -50.74 -32.42 10.91
C MET A 323 -49.21 -32.60 10.89
N HIS A 324 -48.74 -33.55 10.09
CA HIS A 324 -47.32 -33.86 9.86
C HIS A 324 -46.88 -33.48 8.44
N GLU A 325 -47.77 -33.62 7.46
CA GLU A 325 -47.50 -33.31 6.05
C GLU A 325 -48.65 -32.48 5.48
N CYS A 326 -48.32 -31.34 4.86
CA CYS A 326 -49.30 -30.50 4.19
C CYS A 326 -48.77 -30.05 2.82
N ARG A 327 -49.57 -30.26 1.78
CA ARG A 327 -49.30 -29.80 0.41
C ARG A 327 -50.48 -28.99 -0.10
N LEU A 328 -50.22 -27.74 -0.48
CA LEU A 328 -51.20 -26.85 -1.12
C LEU A 328 -50.61 -26.39 -2.46
N ALA A 329 -51.21 -26.82 -3.56
CA ALA A 329 -50.64 -26.60 -4.88
C ALA A 329 -51.64 -25.99 -5.87
N ALA A 330 -51.23 -24.88 -6.48
CA ALA A 330 -51.96 -24.16 -7.53
C ALA A 330 -53.41 -23.74 -7.19
N LEU A 331 -53.67 -23.51 -5.90
CA LEU A 331 -54.94 -22.99 -5.39
C LEU A 331 -54.95 -21.45 -5.44
N PRO A 332 -56.12 -20.79 -5.60
CA PRO A 332 -56.30 -19.33 -5.52
C PRO A 332 -56.14 -18.83 -4.07
N ILE A 333 -54.93 -18.98 -3.52
CA ILE A 333 -54.56 -18.65 -2.13
C ILE A 333 -53.42 -17.62 -2.16
N ILE A 334 -53.52 -16.60 -1.31
CA ILE A 334 -52.39 -15.70 -1.06
C ILE A 334 -51.37 -16.43 -0.19
N LEU A 335 -50.21 -16.73 -0.77
CA LEU A 335 -49.06 -17.25 -0.05
C LEU A 335 -48.26 -16.06 0.51
N ASP A 336 -48.52 -15.70 1.77
CA ASP A 336 -47.85 -14.63 2.51
C ASP A 336 -47.20 -15.15 3.82
N ASP A 337 -46.42 -14.29 4.47
CA ASP A 337 -45.75 -14.63 5.72
C ASP A 337 -46.75 -14.83 6.89
N ASP A 338 -47.93 -14.22 6.80
CA ASP A 338 -49.01 -14.39 7.79
C ASP A 338 -49.57 -15.83 7.75
N LEU A 339 -49.75 -16.41 6.56
CA LEU A 339 -50.14 -17.82 6.38
C LEU A 339 -49.13 -18.74 7.06
N LEU A 340 -47.85 -18.55 6.78
CA LEU A 340 -46.77 -19.33 7.39
C LEU A 340 -46.78 -19.21 8.91
N GLY A 341 -46.93 -17.98 9.44
CA GLY A 341 -46.99 -17.73 10.87
C GLY A 341 -48.20 -18.35 11.57
N VAL A 342 -49.34 -18.48 10.89
CA VAL A 342 -50.52 -19.18 11.45
C VAL A 342 -50.36 -20.70 11.35
N LEU A 343 -49.89 -21.24 10.22
CA LEU A 343 -49.67 -22.69 10.05
C LEU A 343 -48.62 -23.21 11.04
N ALA A 344 -47.52 -22.49 11.25
CA ALA A 344 -46.48 -22.85 12.22
C ALA A 344 -47.00 -22.93 13.66
N ARG A 345 -47.95 -22.05 14.04
CA ARG A 345 -48.60 -22.08 15.36
C ARG A 345 -49.65 -23.18 15.48
N ALA A 346 -50.34 -23.49 14.37
CA ALA A 346 -51.39 -24.50 14.35
C ALA A 346 -50.83 -25.93 14.34
N TRP A 347 -49.68 -26.15 13.69
CA TRP A 347 -49.12 -27.47 13.42
C TRP A 347 -47.67 -27.59 13.90
N PRO A 348 -47.44 -27.70 15.23
CA PRO A 348 -46.08 -27.80 15.78
C PRO A 348 -45.35 -29.10 15.40
N ALA A 349 -46.08 -30.14 14.98
CA ALA A 349 -45.53 -31.44 14.57
C ALA A 349 -45.26 -31.55 13.04
N LEU A 350 -45.41 -30.45 12.30
CA LEU A 350 -45.28 -30.43 10.84
C LEU A 350 -43.84 -30.77 10.41
N ARG A 351 -43.69 -31.83 9.61
CA ARG A 351 -42.41 -32.30 9.06
C ARG A 351 -42.19 -31.87 7.62
N ARG A 352 -43.26 -31.70 6.85
CA ARG A 352 -43.22 -31.33 5.43
C ARG A 352 -44.33 -30.34 5.10
N LEU A 353 -43.95 -29.19 4.55
CA LEU A 353 -44.86 -28.17 4.03
C LEU A 353 -44.47 -27.87 2.59
N GLU A 354 -45.38 -28.13 1.65
CA GLU A 354 -45.20 -27.85 0.23
C GLU A 354 -46.25 -26.81 -0.21
N LEU A 355 -45.80 -25.65 -0.66
CA LEU A 355 -46.67 -24.55 -1.12
C LEU A 355 -46.30 -24.22 -2.57
N PHE A 356 -47.23 -24.42 -3.49
CA PHE A 356 -47.06 -24.04 -4.89
C PHE A 356 -48.08 -22.97 -5.26
N ALA A 357 -47.58 -21.79 -5.66
CA ALA A 357 -48.43 -20.69 -6.10
C ALA A 357 -49.18 -21.07 -7.40
N GLN A 358 -50.41 -20.56 -7.55
CA GLN A 358 -51.19 -20.70 -8.78
C GLN A 358 -50.51 -20.05 -10.00
N ARG A 359 -49.70 -19.00 -9.78
CA ARG A 359 -48.92 -18.33 -10.82
C ARG A 359 -47.47 -18.13 -10.37
N PRO A 360 -46.49 -18.21 -11.29
CA PRO A 360 -45.13 -17.77 -11.01
C PRO A 360 -45.12 -16.28 -10.61
N GLY A 361 -44.42 -15.95 -9.52
CA GLY A 361 -44.23 -14.56 -9.08
C GLY A 361 -45.37 -13.92 -8.27
N THR A 362 -46.44 -14.66 -7.94
CA THR A 362 -47.53 -14.16 -7.06
C THR A 362 -47.36 -14.52 -5.59
N SER A 363 -46.26 -15.19 -5.22
CA SER A 363 -45.93 -15.41 -3.81
C SER A 363 -45.48 -14.11 -3.18
N GLN A 364 -46.02 -13.81 -2.00
CA GLN A 364 -45.66 -12.66 -1.17
C GLN A 364 -44.81 -13.10 0.05
N ILE A 365 -44.30 -14.34 0.04
CA ILE A 365 -43.45 -14.87 1.10
C ILE A 365 -42.11 -14.15 1.03
N THR A 366 -41.73 -13.45 2.09
CA THR A 366 -40.42 -12.80 2.18
C THR A 366 -39.47 -13.64 3.02
N LEU A 367 -38.67 -14.49 2.36
CA LEU A 367 -37.57 -15.17 3.04
C LEU A 367 -36.53 -14.12 3.42
N VAL A 368 -36.53 -13.69 4.69
CA VAL A 368 -35.63 -12.66 5.24
C VAL A 368 -34.16 -12.91 4.86
N GLY A 369 -33.73 -14.18 4.76
CA GLY A 369 -32.38 -14.56 4.37
C GLY A 369 -32.02 -14.25 2.90
N GLU A 370 -32.98 -14.31 1.98
CA GLU A 370 -32.73 -14.03 0.56
C GLU A 370 -32.59 -12.53 0.30
N LYS A 371 -33.40 -11.71 0.96
CA LYS A 371 -33.29 -10.25 0.92
C LYS A 371 -31.90 -9.80 1.37
N GLN A 372 -31.41 -10.32 2.50
CA GLN A 372 -30.08 -9.98 3.00
C GLN A 372 -28.96 -10.40 2.02
N CYS A 373 -29.10 -11.55 1.35
CA CYS A 373 -28.15 -11.99 0.35
C CYS A 373 -28.13 -11.06 -0.88
N LEU A 374 -29.30 -10.64 -1.38
CA LEU A 374 -29.38 -9.67 -2.48
C LEU A 374 -28.81 -8.30 -2.09
N GLU A 375 -29.09 -7.82 -0.89
CA GLU A 375 -28.50 -6.57 -0.39
C GLU A 375 -26.97 -6.65 -0.32
N SER A 376 -26.41 -7.79 0.12
CA SER A 376 -24.96 -7.98 0.17
C SER A 376 -24.32 -7.97 -1.22
N LEU A 377 -24.88 -8.71 -2.19
CA LEU A 377 -24.42 -8.71 -3.58
C LEU A 377 -24.58 -7.33 -4.24
N GLY A 378 -25.67 -6.63 -3.93
CA GLY A 378 -25.91 -5.26 -4.37
C GLY A 378 -24.84 -4.27 -3.87
N ARG A 379 -24.36 -4.43 -2.63
CA ARG A 379 -23.26 -3.61 -2.08
C ARG A 379 -21.96 -3.84 -2.84
N ILE A 380 -21.57 -5.09 -3.10
CA ILE A 380 -20.37 -5.43 -3.89
C ILE A 380 -20.43 -4.75 -5.26
N ALA A 381 -21.56 -4.89 -5.97
CA ALA A 381 -21.74 -4.29 -7.28
C ALA A 381 -21.71 -2.75 -7.25
N PHE A 382 -22.28 -2.13 -6.21
CA PHE A 382 -22.25 -0.69 -6.00
C PHE A 382 -20.81 -0.18 -5.77
N GLN A 383 -20.06 -0.84 -4.88
CA GLN A 383 -18.67 -0.47 -4.58
C GLN A 383 -17.78 -0.58 -5.82
N TYR A 384 -17.91 -1.68 -6.58
CA TYR A 384 -17.20 -1.84 -7.86
C TYR A 384 -17.50 -0.70 -8.84
N ARG A 385 -18.78 -0.30 -8.98
CA ARG A 385 -19.17 0.79 -9.89
C ARG A 385 -18.59 2.14 -9.44
N LYS A 386 -18.73 2.47 -8.16
CA LYS A 386 -18.16 3.70 -7.57
C LYS A 386 -16.64 3.73 -7.78
N LEU A 387 -15.95 2.62 -7.54
CA LEU A 387 -14.51 2.50 -7.71
C LEU A 387 -14.09 2.72 -9.18
N LYS A 388 -14.82 2.14 -10.14
CA LYS A 388 -14.55 2.29 -11.57
C LYS A 388 -14.78 3.73 -12.04
N GLU A 389 -15.87 4.37 -11.62
CA GLU A 389 -16.17 5.78 -11.91
C GLU A 389 -15.12 6.72 -11.32
N ALA A 390 -14.76 6.52 -10.05
CA ALA A 390 -13.73 7.31 -9.36
C ALA A 390 -12.35 7.14 -10.01
N SER A 391 -11.96 5.92 -10.38
CA SER A 391 -10.70 5.65 -11.08
C SER A 391 -10.66 6.30 -12.46
N ALA A 392 -11.78 6.32 -13.20
CA ALA A 392 -11.88 6.99 -14.49
C ALA A 392 -11.76 8.51 -14.35
N ALA A 393 -12.31 9.10 -13.29
CA ALA A 393 -12.12 10.52 -12.97
C ALA A 393 -10.66 10.84 -12.64
N LEU A 394 -10.05 10.06 -11.75
CA LEU A 394 -8.66 10.23 -11.32
C LEU A 394 -7.64 9.96 -12.43
N SER A 395 -7.95 9.11 -13.40
CA SER A 395 -7.08 8.87 -14.57
C SER A 395 -6.94 10.10 -15.50
N ARG A 396 -7.81 11.10 -15.35
CA ARG A 396 -7.71 12.38 -16.07
C ARG A 396 -6.88 13.42 -15.33
N SER A 397 -6.40 13.10 -14.13
CA SER A 397 -5.57 13.99 -13.33
C SER A 397 -4.22 14.27 -14.00
N ARG A 398 -3.59 15.38 -13.62
CA ARG A 398 -2.28 15.81 -14.17
C ARG A 398 -1.10 14.96 -13.65
N SER A 399 -1.30 14.23 -12.54
CA SER A 399 -0.26 13.43 -11.88
C SER A 399 -0.05 12.08 -12.57
N ARG A 400 1.19 11.78 -12.95
CA ARG A 400 1.55 10.50 -13.59
C ARG A 400 1.44 9.32 -12.62
N TYR A 401 1.64 9.59 -11.33
CA TYR A 401 1.56 8.60 -10.26
C TYR A 401 0.14 8.10 -10.06
N ILE A 402 -0.82 9.03 -9.96
CA ILE A 402 -2.25 8.71 -9.83
C ILE A 402 -2.75 7.97 -11.07
N CYS A 403 -2.38 8.42 -12.28
CA CYS A 403 -2.77 7.73 -13.51
C CYS A 403 -2.26 6.29 -13.57
N THR A 404 -1.01 6.05 -13.13
CA THR A 404 -0.43 4.71 -13.09
C THR A 404 -1.12 3.82 -12.05
N LEU A 405 -1.40 4.38 -10.86
CA LEU A 405 -2.18 3.70 -9.82
C LEU A 405 -3.57 3.28 -10.35
N CYS A 406 -4.30 4.21 -10.98
CA CYS A 406 -5.62 3.93 -11.54
C CYS A 406 -5.58 2.93 -12.70
N SER A 407 -4.54 2.96 -13.54
CA SER A 407 -4.36 1.97 -14.61
C SER A 407 -4.12 0.56 -14.06
N THR A 408 -3.29 0.44 -13.03
CA THR A 408 -2.97 -0.83 -12.37
C THR A 408 -4.18 -1.36 -11.61
N LEU A 409 -4.93 -0.47 -10.93
CA LEU A 409 -6.20 -0.81 -10.27
C LEU A 409 -7.21 -1.37 -11.27
N ASN A 410 -7.41 -0.69 -12.40
CA ASN A 410 -8.33 -1.14 -13.44
C ASN A 410 -7.89 -2.47 -14.06
N GLN A 411 -6.58 -2.71 -14.21
CA GLN A 411 -6.06 -3.99 -14.65
C GLN A 411 -6.37 -5.09 -13.64
N ILE A 412 -6.16 -4.88 -12.34
CA ILE A 412 -6.47 -5.86 -11.29
C ILE A 412 -7.98 -6.19 -11.26
N LEU A 413 -8.83 -5.17 -11.33
CA LEU A 413 -10.29 -5.36 -11.36
C LEU A 413 -10.74 -6.14 -12.60
N LYS A 414 -10.12 -5.90 -13.75
CA LYS A 414 -10.42 -6.61 -14.99
C LYS A 414 -9.94 -8.07 -14.94
N ASP A 415 -8.69 -8.28 -14.54
CA ASP A 415 -8.06 -9.60 -14.57
C ASP A 415 -8.66 -10.55 -13.52
N GLU A 416 -9.08 -10.02 -12.36
CA GLU A 416 -9.55 -10.88 -11.26
C GLU A 416 -11.08 -10.79 -11.02
N TYR A 417 -11.66 -9.59 -10.90
CA TYR A 417 -13.10 -9.45 -10.58
C TYR A 417 -14.00 -9.65 -11.82
N GLU A 418 -13.70 -8.98 -12.94
CA GLU A 418 -14.49 -9.14 -14.17
C GLU A 418 -14.35 -10.57 -14.73
N SER A 419 -13.15 -11.16 -14.65
CA SER A 419 -12.97 -12.58 -14.99
C SER A 419 -13.81 -13.50 -14.11
N LEU A 420 -13.89 -13.25 -12.80
CA LEU A 420 -14.75 -14.04 -11.90
C LEU A 420 -16.23 -13.93 -12.29
N VAL A 421 -16.70 -12.74 -12.67
CA VAL A 421 -18.07 -12.54 -13.16
C VAL A 421 -18.33 -13.36 -14.42
N ILE A 422 -17.44 -13.28 -15.41
CA ILE A 422 -17.54 -14.03 -16.68
C ILE A 422 -17.51 -15.54 -16.41
N ASP A 423 -16.65 -16.01 -15.51
CA ASP A 423 -16.57 -17.42 -15.13
C ASP A 423 -17.85 -17.90 -14.45
N THR A 424 -18.45 -17.08 -13.57
CA THR A 424 -19.74 -17.43 -12.95
C THR A 424 -20.87 -17.47 -13.96
N GLU A 425 -20.91 -16.54 -14.93
CA GLU A 425 -21.89 -16.55 -16.02
C GLU A 425 -21.73 -17.81 -16.87
N ALA A 426 -20.51 -18.15 -17.26
CA ALA A 426 -20.21 -19.36 -18.03
C ALA A 426 -20.64 -20.64 -17.29
N LYS A 427 -20.41 -20.72 -15.98
CA LYS A 427 -20.86 -21.86 -15.15
C LYS A 427 -22.38 -22.00 -15.09
N VAL A 428 -23.11 -20.87 -15.03
CA VAL A 428 -24.57 -20.85 -15.06
C VAL A 428 -25.10 -21.30 -16.44
N LEU A 429 -24.52 -20.79 -17.53
CA LEU A 429 -24.92 -21.14 -18.90
C LEU A 429 -24.61 -22.61 -19.25
N ASN A 430 -23.47 -23.13 -18.80
CA ASN A 430 -23.04 -24.51 -19.05
C ASN A 430 -23.70 -25.54 -18.12
N LYS A 431 -24.60 -25.11 -17.21
CA LYS A 431 -25.28 -25.97 -16.23
C LYS A 431 -24.32 -26.79 -15.38
N ASP A 432 -23.24 -26.16 -14.92
CA ASP A 432 -22.22 -26.83 -14.12
C ASP A 432 -22.81 -27.34 -12.80
N SER A 433 -22.54 -28.60 -12.48
CA SER A 433 -23.04 -29.30 -11.29
C SER A 433 -22.68 -28.62 -9.96
N THR A 434 -21.64 -27.77 -9.95
CA THR A 434 -21.20 -27.03 -8.75
C THR A 434 -22.09 -25.83 -8.42
N LEU A 435 -22.76 -25.24 -9.42
CA LEU A 435 -23.54 -24.00 -9.28
C LEU A 435 -25.02 -24.19 -9.66
N VAL A 436 -25.33 -25.19 -10.49
CA VAL A 436 -26.66 -25.47 -10.99
C VAL A 436 -27.13 -26.81 -10.43
N ALA A 437 -28.09 -26.77 -9.51
CA ALA A 437 -28.73 -27.96 -8.97
C ALA A 437 -29.66 -28.61 -10.03
N SER A 438 -30.09 -29.85 -9.78
CA SER A 438 -30.98 -30.60 -10.68
C SER A 438 -32.22 -29.76 -11.05
N GLY A 439 -32.41 -29.50 -12.35
CA GLY A 439 -33.56 -28.71 -12.85
C GLY A 439 -33.27 -27.26 -13.26
N SER A 440 -32.00 -26.85 -13.40
CA SER A 440 -31.60 -25.47 -13.79
C SER A 440 -31.79 -24.41 -12.68
N PHE A 441 -31.71 -24.81 -11.41
CA PHE A 441 -31.83 -23.90 -10.27
C PHE A 441 -30.44 -23.42 -9.80
N VAL A 442 -30.26 -22.11 -9.66
CA VAL A 442 -29.02 -21.49 -9.13
C VAL A 442 -29.32 -20.94 -7.72
N PRO A 443 -28.80 -21.56 -6.66
CA PRO A 443 -28.99 -21.05 -5.31
C PRO A 443 -28.23 -19.75 -5.09
N LEU A 444 -28.93 -18.70 -4.63
CA LEU A 444 -28.37 -17.39 -4.36
C LEU A 444 -27.22 -17.43 -3.32
N SER A 445 -27.28 -18.39 -2.40
CA SER A 445 -26.22 -18.63 -1.40
C SER A 445 -24.88 -19.03 -2.03
N SER A 446 -24.90 -19.78 -3.14
CA SER A 446 -23.67 -20.20 -3.84
C SER A 446 -23.05 -19.04 -4.63
N VAL A 447 -23.89 -18.20 -5.23
CA VAL A 447 -23.44 -16.94 -5.88
C VAL A 447 -22.81 -16.02 -4.83
N ARG A 448 -23.47 -15.82 -3.68
CA ARG A 448 -22.93 -15.03 -2.57
C ARG A 448 -21.59 -15.57 -2.07
N ALA A 449 -21.48 -16.89 -1.86
CA ALA A 449 -20.23 -17.50 -1.41
C ALA A 449 -19.07 -17.27 -2.40
N THR A 450 -19.36 -17.27 -3.69
CA THR A 450 -18.36 -17.03 -4.74
C THR A 450 -17.83 -15.59 -4.73
N PHE A 451 -18.71 -14.61 -4.52
CA PHE A 451 -18.33 -13.18 -4.53
C PHE A 451 -17.90 -12.63 -3.15
N ALA A 452 -18.14 -13.35 -2.06
CA ALA A 452 -17.77 -12.92 -0.70
C ALA A 452 -16.27 -12.64 -0.53
N GLU A 453 -15.42 -13.25 -1.35
CA GLU A 453 -13.97 -12.99 -1.32
C GLU A 453 -13.59 -11.54 -1.68
N TRP A 454 -14.49 -10.80 -2.36
CA TRP A 454 -14.29 -9.42 -2.79
C TRP A 454 -14.89 -8.36 -1.86
N ASP A 455 -15.63 -8.76 -0.82
CA ASP A 455 -16.22 -7.83 0.15
C ASP A 455 -15.15 -6.95 0.82
N ALA A 456 -14.12 -7.57 1.40
CA ALA A 456 -13.07 -6.85 2.12
C ALA A 456 -12.10 -6.09 1.18
N PRO A 457 -11.63 -6.66 0.05
CA PRO A 457 -10.79 -5.93 -0.90
C PRO A 457 -11.46 -4.68 -1.50
N LEU A 458 -12.72 -4.76 -1.93
CA LEU A 458 -13.40 -3.61 -2.53
C LEU A 458 -13.62 -2.48 -1.52
N ALA A 459 -13.98 -2.81 -0.27
CA ALA A 459 -14.10 -1.82 0.80
C ALA A 459 -12.75 -1.13 1.12
N ALA A 460 -11.65 -1.87 1.13
CA ALA A 460 -10.32 -1.31 1.35
C ALA A 460 -9.87 -0.39 0.19
N LEU A 461 -10.16 -0.78 -1.06
CA LEU A 461 -9.88 0.02 -2.25
C LEU A 461 -10.75 1.27 -2.33
N GLU A 462 -12.02 1.17 -1.93
CA GLU A 462 -12.92 2.33 -1.81
C GLU A 462 -12.35 3.35 -0.81
N SER A 463 -11.95 2.91 0.38
CA SER A 463 -11.30 3.77 1.37
C SER A 463 -10.01 4.43 0.85
N LEU A 464 -9.21 3.71 0.05
CA LEU A 464 -8.00 4.24 -0.56
C LEU A 464 -8.32 5.35 -1.57
N ILE A 465 -9.29 5.10 -2.46
CA ILE A 465 -9.67 6.07 -3.49
C ILE A 465 -10.38 7.29 -2.89
N ASP A 466 -11.24 7.11 -1.89
CA ASP A 466 -11.89 8.22 -1.19
C ASP A 466 -10.84 9.14 -0.52
N GLN A 467 -9.78 8.59 0.06
CA GLN A 467 -8.66 9.38 0.59
C GLN A 467 -7.89 10.11 -0.51
N ILE A 468 -7.63 9.45 -1.64
CA ILE A 468 -6.95 10.09 -2.77
C ILE A 468 -7.79 11.25 -3.31
N GLN A 469 -9.12 11.11 -3.39
CA GLN A 469 -10.03 12.17 -3.83
C GLN A 469 -10.18 13.32 -2.83
N ALA A 470 -9.94 13.08 -1.54
CA ALA A 470 -10.04 14.11 -0.50
C ALA A 470 -8.94 15.17 -0.58
N GLN A 471 -7.84 14.89 -1.29
CA GLN A 471 -6.74 15.83 -1.51
C GLN A 471 -6.63 16.18 -3.00
N GLU A 472 -6.50 17.48 -3.32
CA GLU A 472 -6.40 17.96 -4.71
C GLU A 472 -5.04 17.65 -5.35
N GLU A 473 -3.95 17.64 -4.56
CA GLU A 473 -2.59 17.37 -5.03
C GLU A 473 -1.89 16.34 -4.13
N TRP A 474 -1.37 15.28 -4.76
CA TRP A 474 -0.57 14.27 -4.09
C TRP A 474 0.88 14.37 -4.51
N LYS A 475 1.76 14.62 -3.53
CA LYS A 475 3.20 14.50 -3.73
C LYS A 475 3.61 13.02 -3.77
N PRO A 476 4.65 12.64 -4.54
CA PRO A 476 4.98 11.24 -4.77
C PRO A 476 5.48 10.51 -3.52
N GLY A 477 6.22 11.18 -2.62
CA GLY A 477 6.71 10.59 -1.38
C GLY A 477 5.56 10.13 -0.47
N PRO A 478 4.68 11.05 0.00
CA PRO A 478 3.53 10.70 0.83
C PRO A 478 2.58 9.67 0.21
N LEU A 479 2.42 9.68 -1.12
CA LEU A 479 1.61 8.70 -1.83
C LEU A 479 2.22 7.29 -1.73
N ILE A 480 3.53 7.14 -1.95
CA ILE A 480 4.22 5.86 -1.81
C ILE A 480 4.19 5.40 -0.35
N ASP A 481 4.44 6.30 0.60
CA ASP A 481 4.41 5.98 2.03
C ASP A 481 3.04 5.46 2.48
N MET A 482 1.96 6.10 2.02
CA MET A 482 0.59 5.70 2.31
C MET A 482 0.26 4.32 1.72
N LEU A 483 0.71 4.01 0.49
CA LEU A 483 0.51 2.71 -0.14
C LEU A 483 1.31 1.60 0.54
N VAL A 484 2.58 1.87 0.87
CA VAL A 484 3.42 0.92 1.62
C VAL A 484 2.81 0.65 2.99
N MET A 485 2.41 1.68 3.73
CA MET A 485 1.76 1.52 5.03
C MET A 485 0.47 0.71 4.94
N ARG A 486 -0.36 0.97 3.93
CA ARG A 486 -1.61 0.22 3.72
C ARG A 486 -1.40 -1.20 3.18
N SER A 487 -0.23 -1.52 2.62
CA SER A 487 0.09 -2.88 2.21
C SER A 487 0.36 -3.79 3.41
N LEU A 488 0.79 -3.23 4.55
CA LEU A 488 1.06 -3.93 5.81
C LEU A 488 -0.23 -4.27 6.56
N THR A 489 -1.07 -5.11 5.97
CA THR A 489 -2.33 -5.59 6.56
C THR A 489 -2.26 -7.08 6.88
N GLY A 490 -3.01 -7.53 7.90
CA GLY A 490 -3.08 -8.95 8.27
C GLY A 490 -3.83 -9.84 7.26
N THR A 491 -4.45 -9.25 6.23
CA THR A 491 -5.22 -9.94 5.21
C THR A 491 -4.43 -10.04 3.90
N HIS A 492 -3.94 -11.24 3.59
CA HIS A 492 -3.03 -11.48 2.45
C HIS A 492 -3.52 -10.92 1.11
N ARG A 493 -4.81 -11.03 0.80
CA ARG A 493 -5.37 -10.57 -0.47
C ARG A 493 -5.34 -9.04 -0.61
N ILE A 494 -5.66 -8.32 0.47
CA ILE A 494 -5.62 -6.85 0.49
C ILE A 494 -4.17 -6.38 0.40
N ALA A 495 -3.28 -6.98 1.20
CA ALA A 495 -1.85 -6.71 1.17
C ALA A 495 -1.27 -6.90 -0.25
N ASN A 496 -1.60 -8.00 -0.93
CA ASN A 496 -1.13 -8.28 -2.29
C ASN A 496 -1.61 -7.24 -3.32
N ILE A 497 -2.91 -6.89 -3.29
CA ILE A 497 -3.46 -5.88 -4.21
C ILE A 497 -2.80 -4.52 -3.98
N ILE A 498 -2.71 -4.07 -2.73
CA ILE A 498 -2.12 -2.76 -2.40
C ILE A 498 -0.61 -2.75 -2.67
N SER A 499 0.10 -3.86 -2.42
CA SER A 499 1.52 -4.01 -2.77
C SER A 499 1.74 -3.87 -4.28
N ARG A 500 0.91 -4.51 -5.13
CA ARG A 500 0.99 -4.34 -6.59
C ARG A 500 0.76 -2.89 -7.03
N LEU A 501 -0.18 -2.18 -6.40
CA LEU A 501 -0.39 -0.75 -6.63
C LEU A 501 0.82 0.08 -6.21
N SER A 502 1.38 -0.21 -5.02
CA SER A 502 2.59 0.44 -4.48
C SER A 502 3.77 0.28 -5.43
N VAL A 503 4.06 -0.95 -5.87
CA VAL A 503 5.15 -1.26 -6.81
C VAL A 503 4.99 -0.51 -8.13
N ALA A 504 3.77 -0.41 -8.66
CA ALA A 504 3.51 0.33 -9.89
C ALA A 504 3.84 1.83 -9.75
N VAL A 505 3.47 2.46 -8.63
CA VAL A 505 3.79 3.87 -8.32
C VAL A 505 5.29 4.05 -8.10
N GLN A 506 5.93 3.15 -7.35
CA GLN A 506 7.38 3.16 -7.10
C GLN A 506 8.19 3.04 -8.41
N ARG A 507 7.73 2.26 -9.40
CA ARG A 507 8.39 2.17 -10.73
C ARG A 507 8.38 3.50 -11.50
N VAL A 508 7.30 4.27 -11.39
CA VAL A 508 7.24 5.62 -11.99
C VAL A 508 8.23 6.54 -11.32
N TRP A 509 8.26 6.51 -9.97
CA TRP A 509 9.20 7.32 -9.18
C TRP A 509 10.65 6.98 -9.51
N ARG A 510 10.95 5.68 -9.60
CA ARG A 510 12.26 5.16 -9.99
C ARG A 510 12.68 5.61 -11.39
N THR A 511 11.75 5.67 -12.34
CA THR A 511 12.03 6.19 -13.69
C THR A 511 12.44 7.67 -13.64
N GLN A 512 11.77 8.46 -12.80
CA GLN A 512 12.16 9.86 -12.56
C GLN A 512 13.52 9.95 -11.85
N LEU A 513 13.79 9.06 -10.90
CA LEU A 513 15.06 8.98 -10.20
C LEU A 513 16.22 8.65 -11.15
N VAL A 514 16.04 7.69 -12.07
CA VAL A 514 17.03 7.38 -13.12
C VAL A 514 17.28 8.60 -14.00
N ALA A 515 16.22 9.29 -14.43
CA ALA A 515 16.35 10.52 -15.23
C ALA A 515 17.12 11.63 -14.50
N PHE A 516 16.97 11.72 -13.17
CA PHE A 516 17.67 12.69 -12.33
C PHE A 516 19.13 12.28 -12.07
N LEU A 517 19.37 11.07 -11.59
CA LEU A 517 20.70 10.58 -11.21
C LEU A 517 21.61 10.31 -12.39
N VAL A 518 21.12 9.65 -13.44
CA VAL A 518 21.96 9.22 -14.57
C VAL A 518 22.06 10.31 -15.63
N HIS A 519 20.95 11.01 -15.89
CA HIS A 519 20.86 11.95 -17.00
C HIS A 519 20.82 13.42 -16.57
N GLY A 520 20.78 13.73 -15.27
CA GLY A 520 20.70 15.11 -14.77
C GLY A 520 19.52 15.89 -15.35
N SER A 521 18.43 15.20 -15.70
CA SER A 521 17.23 15.80 -16.29
C SER A 521 16.08 15.83 -15.30
N LEU A 522 15.35 16.94 -15.29
CA LEU A 522 14.13 17.12 -14.51
C LEU A 522 12.91 16.89 -15.41
N SER A 523 11.90 16.21 -14.89
CA SER A 523 10.61 16.06 -15.55
C SER A 523 9.88 17.40 -15.60
N SER A 524 9.17 17.66 -16.71
CA SER A 524 8.33 18.87 -16.85
C SER A 524 7.03 18.83 -16.03
N SER A 525 6.66 17.65 -15.57
CA SER A 525 5.46 17.36 -14.77
C SER A 525 5.93 16.67 -13.50
N GLU A 526 5.66 17.31 -12.35
CA GLU A 526 6.08 16.90 -11.00
C GLU A 526 7.60 16.62 -10.90
N PRO A 527 8.45 17.66 -10.91
CA PRO A 527 9.90 17.48 -10.84
C PRO A 527 10.34 16.98 -9.45
N LEU A 528 11.35 16.10 -9.41
CA LEU A 528 11.92 15.61 -8.15
C LEU A 528 12.72 16.70 -7.41
N ALA A 529 13.31 17.64 -8.15
CA ALA A 529 14.15 18.72 -7.65
C ALA A 529 13.84 20.06 -8.34
N SER A 530 14.20 21.15 -7.69
CA SER A 530 14.16 22.52 -8.18
C SER A 530 15.11 22.72 -9.38
N PRO A 531 15.02 23.84 -10.13
CA PRO A 531 15.99 24.15 -11.19
C PRO A 531 17.43 24.27 -10.70
N ASP A 532 17.64 24.51 -9.40
CA ASP A 532 18.95 24.52 -8.74
C ASP A 532 19.41 23.11 -8.32
N TYR A 533 18.69 22.08 -8.74
CA TYR A 533 18.88 20.67 -8.42
C TYR A 533 18.78 20.36 -6.91
N THR A 534 18.05 21.18 -6.15
CA THR A 534 17.71 20.90 -4.75
C THR A 534 16.42 20.09 -4.66
N LEU A 535 16.42 19.01 -3.87
CA LEU A 535 15.26 18.12 -3.76
C LEU A 535 14.06 18.86 -3.17
N LEU A 536 12.88 18.68 -3.77
CA LEU A 536 11.64 19.30 -3.29
C LEU A 536 11.07 18.53 -2.08
N GLU A 537 10.48 19.27 -1.15
CA GLU A 537 9.87 18.70 0.04
C GLU A 537 8.66 17.82 -0.32
N GLY A 538 8.68 16.55 0.10
CA GLY A 538 7.67 15.55 -0.21
C GLY A 538 7.90 14.77 -1.52
N SER A 539 9.00 14.99 -2.22
CA SER A 539 9.35 14.25 -3.44
C SER A 539 9.99 12.88 -3.19
N ILE A 540 10.49 12.64 -1.98
CA ILE A 540 11.17 11.40 -1.58
C ILE A 540 10.30 10.67 -0.54
N PRO A 541 10.07 9.36 -0.71
CA PRO A 541 9.38 8.54 0.28
C PRO A 541 10.16 8.39 1.58
N SER A 542 9.46 8.25 2.70
CA SER A 542 10.05 8.00 4.02
C SER A 542 10.81 6.68 4.16
N CYS A 543 10.56 5.69 3.28
CA CYS A 543 11.31 4.44 3.26
C CYS A 543 12.77 4.61 2.77
N VAL A 544 13.11 5.74 2.15
CA VAL A 544 14.48 6.05 1.73
C VAL A 544 15.27 6.60 2.92
N SER A 545 16.46 6.05 3.17
CA SER A 545 17.32 6.53 4.25
C SER A 545 17.78 7.98 4.03
N ALA A 546 18.01 8.72 5.12
CA ALA A 546 18.57 10.08 5.05
C ALA A 546 19.93 10.12 4.32
N GLN A 547 20.69 9.02 4.39
CA GLN A 547 21.97 8.87 3.69
C GLN A 547 21.78 8.72 2.18
N ALA A 548 20.83 7.89 1.73
CA ALA A 548 20.51 7.77 0.32
C ALA A 548 19.90 9.05 -0.23
N GLN A 549 19.03 9.72 0.52
CA GLN A 549 18.50 11.04 0.14
C GLN A 549 19.62 12.07 -0.10
N SER A 550 20.59 12.15 0.81
CA SER A 550 21.74 13.06 0.68
C SER A 550 22.60 12.71 -0.54
N SER A 551 22.78 11.42 -0.79
CA SER A 551 23.55 10.91 -1.95
C SER A 551 22.83 11.19 -3.26
N ILE A 552 21.50 11.04 -3.30
CA ILE A 552 20.65 11.37 -4.45
C ILE A 552 20.73 12.86 -4.77
N ALA A 553 20.63 13.73 -3.75
CA ALA A 553 20.76 15.17 -3.90
C ALA A 553 22.12 15.54 -4.49
N TYR A 554 23.19 14.96 -3.95
CA TYR A 554 24.56 15.22 -4.37
C TYR A 554 24.80 14.81 -5.82
N VAL A 555 24.49 13.55 -6.17
CA VAL A 555 24.73 13.00 -7.51
C VAL A 555 23.89 13.73 -8.56
N GLY A 556 22.61 13.94 -8.28
CA GLY A 556 21.71 14.65 -9.20
C GLY A 556 22.12 16.10 -9.44
N ARG A 557 22.55 16.82 -8.39
CA ARG A 557 23.12 18.17 -8.53
C ARG A 557 24.40 18.16 -9.35
N ALA A 558 25.31 17.22 -9.09
CA ALA A 558 26.58 17.17 -9.80
C ALA A 558 26.38 16.88 -11.29
N ILE A 559 25.59 15.86 -11.65
CA ILE A 559 25.36 15.50 -13.06
C ILE A 559 24.48 16.53 -13.77
N GLY A 560 23.48 17.08 -13.08
CA GLY A 560 22.65 18.17 -13.59
C GLY A 560 23.45 19.42 -13.92
N THR A 561 24.35 19.84 -13.02
CA THR A 561 25.21 21.01 -13.26
C THR A 561 26.25 20.78 -14.36
N VAL A 562 26.89 19.59 -14.42
CA VAL A 562 27.78 19.19 -15.54
C VAL A 562 27.06 19.32 -16.88
N LYS A 563 25.80 18.86 -16.94
CA LYS A 563 24.98 18.92 -18.15
C LYS A 563 24.56 20.35 -18.51
N ALA A 564 24.10 21.13 -17.53
CA ALA A 564 23.71 22.52 -17.72
C ALA A 564 24.89 23.39 -18.20
N ALA A 565 26.09 23.14 -17.66
CA ALA A 565 27.33 23.80 -18.04
C ALA A 565 27.90 23.32 -19.39
N LYS A 566 27.29 22.30 -20.03
CA LYS A 566 27.75 21.67 -21.29
C LYS A 566 29.24 21.30 -21.25
N TRP A 567 29.66 20.67 -20.16
CA TRP A 567 31.07 20.32 -19.98
C TRP A 567 31.58 19.37 -21.07
N GLN A 568 32.86 19.52 -21.46
CA GLN A 568 33.46 18.80 -22.59
C GLN A 568 33.46 17.28 -22.41
N LYS A 569 33.62 16.81 -21.17
CA LYS A 569 33.53 15.39 -20.80
C LYS A 569 32.23 15.16 -20.04
N GLN A 570 31.32 14.39 -20.63
CA GLN A 570 30.13 13.89 -19.95
C GLN A 570 30.39 12.48 -19.40
N LEU A 571 29.52 12.01 -18.51
CA LEU A 571 29.55 10.64 -18.01
C LEU A 571 29.49 9.66 -19.21
N PRO A 572 30.40 8.67 -19.30
CA PRO A 572 30.37 7.69 -20.38
C PRO A 572 29.01 6.99 -20.47
N ARG A 573 28.53 6.77 -21.70
CA ARG A 573 27.23 6.11 -21.94
C ARG A 573 27.18 4.68 -21.39
N SER A 574 28.33 4.00 -21.30
CA SER A 574 28.43 2.66 -20.69
C SER A 574 28.12 2.71 -19.19
N VAL A 575 28.78 3.60 -18.45
CA VAL A 575 28.57 3.79 -17.00
C VAL A 575 27.13 4.24 -16.72
N ALA A 576 26.60 5.13 -17.55
CA ALA A 576 25.20 5.54 -17.47
C ALA A 576 24.24 4.36 -17.63
N ALA A 577 24.49 3.47 -18.61
CA ALA A 577 23.66 2.29 -18.84
C ALA A 577 23.77 1.27 -17.70
N ASP A 578 24.96 1.12 -17.09
CA ASP A 578 25.17 0.24 -15.94
C ASP A 578 24.45 0.78 -14.70
N HIS A 579 24.50 2.10 -14.45
CA HIS A 579 23.73 2.74 -13.37
C HIS A 579 22.21 2.61 -13.57
N THR A 580 21.72 2.70 -14.82
CA THR A 580 20.30 2.45 -15.13
C THR A 580 19.91 1.02 -14.77
N LYS A 581 20.71 0.02 -15.14
CA LYS A 581 20.42 -1.39 -14.79
C LYS A 581 20.39 -1.62 -13.28
N LEU A 582 21.39 -1.10 -12.56
CA LEU A 582 21.45 -1.21 -11.10
C LEU A 582 20.21 -0.60 -10.42
N LEU A 583 19.73 0.54 -10.94
CA LEU A 583 18.51 1.17 -10.43
C LEU A 583 17.24 0.43 -10.85
N GLU A 584 17.17 -0.19 -12.03
CA GLU A 584 15.99 -0.94 -12.49
C GLU A 584 15.72 -2.22 -11.69
N ASP A 585 16.75 -2.81 -11.11
CA ASP A 585 16.65 -4.05 -10.31
C ASP A 585 16.12 -3.81 -8.88
N VAL A 586 16.14 -2.56 -8.40
CA VAL A 586 15.83 -2.24 -7.01
C VAL A 586 14.59 -1.35 -6.87
N LEU A 587 13.88 -1.48 -5.75
CA LEU A 587 12.74 -0.67 -5.36
C LEU A 587 13.05 0.06 -4.04
N PRO A 588 12.50 1.26 -3.81
CA PRO A 588 12.73 2.02 -2.58
C PRO A 588 12.16 1.34 -1.33
N GLU A 589 11.18 0.44 -1.45
CA GLU A 589 10.68 -0.37 -0.34
C GLU A 589 11.74 -1.34 0.24
N ASP A 590 12.72 -1.78 -0.57
CA ASP A 590 13.88 -2.54 -0.11
C ASP A 590 15.04 -1.60 0.24
N GLN A 591 14.96 -1.07 1.46
CA GLN A 591 15.87 -0.03 1.95
C GLN A 591 17.36 -0.42 1.84
N TYR A 592 17.73 -1.66 2.18
CA TYR A 592 19.13 -2.08 2.21
C TYR A 592 19.75 -2.14 0.81
N ASN A 593 19.08 -2.82 -0.13
CA ASN A 593 19.59 -2.94 -1.49
C ASN A 593 19.56 -1.58 -2.21
N PHE A 594 18.56 -0.75 -1.93
CA PHE A 594 18.45 0.59 -2.49
C PHE A 594 19.58 1.50 -2.02
N ASP A 595 19.84 1.54 -0.71
CA ASP A 595 20.93 2.32 -0.13
C ASP A 595 22.29 1.89 -0.69
N ARG A 596 22.52 0.59 -0.86
CA ARG A 596 23.76 0.05 -1.45
C ARG A 596 23.96 0.52 -2.89
N VAL A 597 22.94 0.42 -3.74
CA VAL A 597 23.03 0.83 -5.15
C VAL A 597 23.24 2.34 -5.27
N VAL A 598 22.53 3.14 -4.48
CA VAL A 598 22.71 4.61 -4.47
C VAL A 598 24.12 5.00 -4.01
N ALA A 599 24.67 4.29 -3.01
CA ALA A 599 26.04 4.52 -2.54
C ALA A 599 27.08 4.16 -3.63
N GLU A 600 26.90 3.06 -4.34
CA GLU A 600 27.78 2.65 -5.45
C GLU A 600 27.73 3.65 -6.62
N ILE A 601 26.54 4.16 -6.96
CA ILE A 601 26.41 5.23 -7.96
C ILE A 601 27.15 6.49 -7.50
N ARG A 602 27.00 6.86 -6.22
CA ARG A 602 27.71 8.01 -5.65
C ARG A 602 29.22 7.86 -5.77
N THR A 603 29.79 6.72 -5.38
CA THR A 603 31.26 6.51 -5.47
C THR A 603 31.74 6.60 -6.92
N ASN A 604 31.06 5.93 -7.84
CA ASN A 604 31.41 5.95 -9.27
C ASN A 604 31.36 7.38 -9.87
N VAL A 605 30.34 8.16 -9.49
CA VAL A 605 30.19 9.54 -9.97
C VAL A 605 31.23 10.45 -9.32
N SER A 606 31.50 10.32 -8.02
CA SER A 606 32.53 11.10 -7.32
C SER A 606 33.93 10.84 -7.88
N GLU A 607 34.29 9.58 -8.16
CA GLU A 607 35.55 9.23 -8.82
C GLU A 607 35.67 9.85 -10.21
N TRP A 608 34.58 9.77 -11.00
CA TRP A 608 34.56 10.37 -12.33
C TRP A 608 34.70 11.88 -12.29
N LEU A 609 34.04 12.57 -11.36
CA LEU A 609 34.12 14.02 -11.16
C LEU A 609 35.53 14.46 -10.75
N TRP A 610 36.19 13.71 -9.86
CA TRP A 610 37.58 13.97 -9.43
C TRP A 610 38.59 13.84 -10.57
N LEU A 611 38.37 12.89 -11.48
CA LEU A 611 39.27 12.65 -12.61
C LEU A 611 39.03 13.59 -13.80
N ASN A 612 37.83 14.13 -13.99
CA ASN A 612 37.43 14.80 -15.24
C ASN A 612 36.91 16.23 -15.10
N VAL A 613 36.48 16.64 -13.91
CA VAL A 613 35.80 17.94 -13.71
C VAL A 613 36.58 18.84 -12.75
N LEU A 614 36.78 18.40 -11.51
CA LEU A 614 37.55 19.15 -10.51
C LEU A 614 38.78 18.35 -10.15
N THR A 615 39.88 18.62 -10.85
CA THR A 615 41.13 17.89 -10.64
C THR A 615 41.82 18.32 -9.35
N GLN A 616 42.70 17.47 -8.82
CA GLN A 616 43.49 17.81 -7.65
C GLN A 616 44.24 19.13 -7.81
N LYS A 617 44.79 19.37 -9.00
CA LYS A 617 45.50 20.61 -9.31
C LYS A 617 44.61 21.85 -9.19
N ASP A 618 43.37 21.78 -9.67
CA ASP A 618 42.42 22.90 -9.58
C ASP A 618 42.06 23.23 -8.12
N VAL A 619 41.97 22.20 -7.26
CA VAL A 619 41.75 22.36 -5.82
C VAL A 619 42.97 22.97 -5.15
N GLU A 620 44.18 22.48 -5.46
CA GLU A 620 45.43 23.01 -4.95
C GLU A 620 45.62 24.48 -5.34
N ASP A 621 45.39 24.82 -6.61
CA ASP A 621 45.46 26.19 -7.13
C ASP A 621 44.44 27.12 -6.44
N ALA A 622 43.23 26.61 -6.16
CA ALA A 622 42.21 27.37 -5.44
C ALA A 622 42.61 27.61 -3.97
N VAL A 623 43.07 26.57 -3.26
CA VAL A 623 43.54 26.67 -1.87
C VAL A 623 44.77 27.58 -1.76
N ASP A 624 45.71 27.50 -2.71
CA ASP A 624 46.85 28.41 -2.80
C ASP A 624 46.40 29.85 -3.00
N SER A 625 45.44 30.10 -3.90
CA SER A 625 44.92 31.45 -4.10
C SER A 625 44.23 32.01 -2.85
N LEU A 626 43.37 31.22 -2.18
CA LEU A 626 42.70 31.64 -0.95
C LEU A 626 43.72 31.96 0.15
N ALA A 627 44.75 31.12 0.31
CA ALA A 627 45.78 31.36 1.32
C ALA A 627 46.68 32.57 0.98
N ASN A 628 47.04 32.77 -0.29
CA ASN A 628 47.89 33.88 -0.71
C ASN A 628 47.22 35.25 -0.49
N TYR A 629 45.92 35.34 -0.75
CA TYR A 629 45.18 36.61 -0.70
C TYR A 629 44.42 36.83 0.60
N PHE A 630 43.67 35.84 1.10
CA PHE A 630 42.87 35.99 2.33
C PHE A 630 43.71 35.79 3.59
N LEU A 631 44.67 34.87 3.58
CA LEU A 631 45.57 34.63 4.72
C LEU A 631 46.88 35.43 4.64
N ILE A 632 46.98 36.36 3.68
CA ILE A 632 48.08 37.33 3.56
C ILE A 632 49.47 36.66 3.37
N ARG A 633 49.51 35.40 2.91
CA ARG A 633 50.79 34.70 2.68
C ARG A 633 51.63 35.34 1.57
N ASN A 634 51.00 36.01 0.60
CA ASN A 634 51.71 36.90 -0.31
C ASN A 634 51.96 38.27 0.35
N GLY A 635 53.04 38.35 1.14
CA GLY A 635 53.39 39.53 1.92
C GLY A 635 53.71 40.79 1.08
N GLU A 636 54.24 40.63 -0.13
CA GLU A 636 54.54 41.76 -1.02
C GLU A 636 53.27 42.41 -1.55
N PHE A 637 52.33 41.59 -2.02
CA PHE A 637 51.04 42.04 -2.50
C PHE A 637 50.21 42.69 -1.40
N SER A 638 50.10 42.06 -0.23
CA SER A 638 49.30 42.59 0.88
C SER A 638 49.77 43.95 1.38
N LEU A 639 51.09 44.16 1.47
CA LEU A 639 51.67 45.47 1.82
C LEU A 639 51.38 46.52 0.74
N SER A 640 51.53 46.15 -0.53
CA SER A 640 51.19 47.02 -1.67
C SER A 640 49.70 47.41 -1.66
N LEU A 641 48.83 46.44 -1.32
CA LEU A 641 47.38 46.63 -1.23
C LEU A 641 47.00 47.58 -0.10
N ILE A 642 47.55 47.39 1.11
CA ILE A 642 47.32 48.30 2.24
C ILE A 642 47.76 49.73 1.87
N ARG A 643 48.94 49.89 1.25
CA ARG A 643 49.43 51.20 0.80
C ARG A 643 48.53 51.86 -0.25
N GLU A 644 48.04 51.10 -1.23
CA GLU A 644 47.12 51.63 -2.25
C GLU A 644 45.75 52.01 -1.65
N ILE A 645 45.24 51.25 -0.68
CA ILE A 645 44.01 51.58 0.05
C ILE A 645 44.20 52.86 0.88
N GLU A 646 45.32 53.02 1.58
CA GLU A 646 45.65 54.24 2.33
C GLU A 646 45.83 55.44 1.40
N ARG A 647 46.51 55.26 0.26
CA ARG A 647 46.64 56.28 -0.79
C ARG A 647 45.29 56.69 -1.36
N LEU A 648 44.38 55.74 -1.57
CA LEU A 648 43.02 55.99 -2.02
C LEU A 648 42.24 56.79 -0.96
N LYS A 649 42.33 56.41 0.31
CA LYS A 649 41.73 57.12 1.45
C LYS A 649 42.18 58.58 1.49
N PHE A 650 43.49 58.83 1.45
CA PHE A 650 44.03 60.19 1.44
C PHE A 650 43.63 60.97 0.18
N SER A 651 43.81 60.38 -1.01
CA SER A 651 43.52 61.07 -2.27
C SER A 651 42.05 61.44 -2.46
N ARG A 652 41.10 60.66 -1.91
CA ARG A 652 39.66 60.83 -2.16
C ARG A 652 38.88 61.43 -1.00
N LEU A 653 39.32 61.20 0.25
CA LEU A 653 38.60 61.64 1.45
C LEU A 653 39.25 62.84 2.16
N THR A 654 40.55 63.11 1.98
CA THR A 654 41.21 64.27 2.61
C THR A 654 41.55 65.39 1.62
N SER A 655 41.73 65.09 0.33
CA SER A 655 42.01 66.10 -0.70
C SER A 655 40.74 66.84 -1.14
N ARG A 656 40.70 68.17 -0.95
CA ARG A 656 39.55 69.05 -1.26
C ARG A 656 39.43 69.42 -2.75
N SER A 657 40.31 68.94 -3.63
CA SER A 657 40.46 69.44 -5.02
C SER A 657 40.54 68.33 -6.08
N GLY A 658 39.86 67.20 -5.87
CA GLY A 658 39.80 66.08 -6.83
C GLY A 658 38.43 65.95 -7.52
N PRO A 659 38.34 65.45 -8.76
CA PRO A 659 37.08 65.36 -9.52
C PRO A 659 36.07 64.33 -9.00
N SER A 660 36.44 63.49 -8.03
CA SER A 660 35.46 62.69 -7.27
C SER A 660 35.89 62.54 -5.81
N THR A 661 34.98 62.92 -4.92
CA THR A 661 35.13 62.90 -3.46
C THR A 661 34.49 61.64 -2.85
N MET A 662 34.40 60.54 -3.59
CA MET A 662 33.72 59.32 -3.17
C MET A 662 34.54 58.09 -3.53
N ILE A 663 34.55 57.08 -2.66
CA ILE A 663 35.16 55.76 -2.92
C ILE A 663 34.05 54.79 -3.34
N ARG A 664 34.18 54.20 -4.53
CA ARG A 664 33.29 53.15 -5.06
C ARG A 664 34.01 51.79 -5.11
N GLU A 665 33.25 50.71 -5.23
CA GLU A 665 33.79 49.36 -5.46
C GLU A 665 34.72 49.30 -6.69
N GLN A 666 34.40 50.06 -7.74
CA GLN A 666 35.27 50.17 -8.93
C GLN A 666 36.63 50.79 -8.61
N ASP A 667 36.70 51.79 -7.73
CA ASP A 667 37.95 52.40 -7.31
C ASP A 667 38.80 51.42 -6.50
N LEU A 668 38.17 50.57 -5.68
CA LEU A 668 38.83 49.51 -4.92
C LEU A 668 39.31 48.37 -5.82
N ARG A 669 38.54 48.01 -6.86
CA ARG A 669 39.01 47.07 -7.90
C ARG A 669 40.25 47.61 -8.62
N LEU A 670 40.28 48.91 -8.93
CA LEU A 670 41.47 49.55 -9.50
C LEU A 670 42.65 49.59 -8.51
N ALA A 671 42.39 49.81 -7.21
CA ALA A 671 43.42 49.75 -6.17
C ALA A 671 44.01 48.34 -6.05
N LEU A 672 43.18 47.29 -6.10
CA LEU A 672 43.60 45.90 -6.12
C LEU A 672 44.51 45.59 -7.32
N LEU A 673 44.13 46.05 -8.52
CA LEU A 673 44.95 45.89 -9.73
C LEU A 673 46.26 46.67 -9.65
N ARG A 674 46.26 47.90 -9.11
CA ARG A 674 47.49 48.67 -8.92
C ARG A 674 48.43 48.04 -7.89
N ALA A 675 47.86 47.48 -6.81
CA ALA A 675 48.62 46.77 -5.79
C ALA A 675 49.35 45.55 -6.36
N SER A 676 48.80 44.91 -7.39
CA SER A 676 49.44 43.78 -8.06
C SER A 676 50.67 44.16 -8.89
N LEU A 677 50.76 45.40 -9.38
CA LEU A 677 51.86 45.85 -10.23
C LEU A 677 53.18 45.86 -9.47
N GLY A 678 54.21 45.22 -10.04
CA GLY A 678 55.52 45.11 -9.39
C GLY A 678 55.58 44.10 -8.24
N THR A 679 54.57 43.24 -8.11
CA THR A 679 54.54 42.11 -7.17
C THR A 679 54.38 40.79 -7.92
N THR A 680 54.59 39.67 -7.23
CA THR A 680 54.36 38.32 -7.76
C THR A 680 52.91 38.06 -8.23
N ALA A 681 51.94 38.87 -7.78
CA ALA A 681 50.53 38.74 -8.15
C ALA A 681 50.18 39.32 -9.54
N GLN A 682 51.11 40.03 -10.21
CA GLN A 682 50.83 40.71 -11.49
C GLN A 682 50.37 39.76 -12.62
N HIS A 683 50.84 38.52 -12.60
CA HIS A 683 50.54 37.51 -13.61
C HIS A 683 49.64 36.38 -13.08
N ASP A 684 49.10 36.51 -11.87
CA ASP A 684 48.27 35.49 -11.25
C ASP A 684 46.82 35.59 -11.78
N PRO A 685 46.30 34.53 -12.45
CA PRO A 685 44.91 34.52 -12.91
C PRO A 685 43.89 34.59 -11.77
N ALA A 686 44.26 34.21 -10.54
CA ALA A 686 43.34 34.23 -9.40
C ALA A 686 42.92 35.65 -8.99
N LEU A 687 43.70 36.68 -9.34
CA LEU A 687 43.37 38.09 -9.05
C LEU A 687 42.04 38.52 -9.69
N ALA A 688 41.68 37.95 -10.84
CA ALA A 688 40.41 38.24 -11.51
C ALA A 688 39.18 37.75 -10.72
N ARG A 689 39.37 36.76 -9.84
CA ARG A 689 38.31 36.19 -8.98
C ARG A 689 38.07 36.99 -7.70
N LEU A 690 38.93 37.96 -7.40
CA LEU A 690 38.87 38.76 -6.19
C LEU A 690 38.16 40.09 -6.43
N HIS A 691 37.27 40.46 -5.51
CA HIS A 691 36.64 41.78 -5.52
C HIS A 691 36.28 42.22 -4.10
N PHE A 692 36.34 43.53 -3.88
CA PHE A 692 35.86 44.12 -2.64
C PHE A 692 34.37 44.44 -2.74
N HIS A 693 33.64 44.16 -1.67
CA HIS A 693 32.25 44.56 -1.50
C HIS A 693 32.12 45.56 -0.34
N LEU A 694 31.30 46.60 -0.54
CA LEU A 694 31.01 47.62 0.47
C LEU A 694 29.55 47.49 0.93
N PRO A 695 29.30 46.79 2.06
CA PRO A 695 27.96 46.66 2.62
C PRO A 695 27.29 48.01 2.91
N SER A 696 28.08 49.01 3.33
CA SER A 696 27.60 50.35 3.65
C SER A 696 27.44 51.27 2.42
N GLY A 697 27.72 50.78 1.22
CA GLY A 697 27.68 51.55 -0.02
C GLY A 697 28.86 52.52 -0.21
N PRO A 698 28.82 53.40 -1.23
CA PRO A 698 29.94 54.29 -1.56
C PRO A 698 30.25 55.33 -0.47
N LEU A 699 31.53 55.49 -0.14
CA LEU A 699 31.98 56.35 0.98
C LEU A 699 32.18 57.80 0.55
N ARG A 700 31.65 58.76 1.33
CA ARG A 700 31.75 60.21 1.09
C ARG A 700 32.42 60.94 2.27
N PRO A 701 33.04 62.12 2.08
CA PRO A 701 33.95 62.72 3.07
C PRO A 701 33.26 63.47 4.21
N LEU A 702 31.95 63.72 4.12
CA LEU A 702 31.19 64.58 5.06
C LEU A 702 29.90 63.93 5.59
N LEU A 703 29.68 62.66 5.26
CA LEU A 703 28.64 61.82 5.87
C LEU A 703 29.39 60.62 6.45
N PRO A 704 29.70 60.59 7.77
CA PRO A 704 29.97 59.32 8.39
C PRO A 704 28.72 58.48 8.13
N THR A 705 28.87 57.38 7.39
CA THR A 705 27.83 56.37 7.25
C THR A 705 27.29 56.10 8.65
N LEU A 706 25.97 56.19 8.82
CA LEU A 706 25.24 56.07 10.09
C LEU A 706 25.39 54.65 10.69
N SER A 707 26.59 54.30 11.12
CA SER A 707 26.89 53.24 12.07
C SER A 707 27.41 53.95 13.30
N HIS A 708 26.66 53.89 14.40
CA HIS A 708 26.91 54.59 15.65
C HIS A 708 28.40 54.59 16.04
N PRO A 709 28.99 55.75 16.41
CA PRO A 709 30.31 55.73 17.03
C PRO A 709 30.17 55.04 18.39
N LYS A 710 30.68 53.80 18.49
CA LYS A 710 30.81 53.12 19.78
C LYS A 710 31.84 53.92 20.59
N ASN A 711 31.37 54.60 21.65
CA ASN A 711 32.24 55.23 22.63
C ASN A 711 33.17 54.16 23.23
N LEU A 712 34.49 54.34 23.08
CA LEU A 712 35.52 53.43 23.58
C LEU A 712 35.53 53.25 25.11
N ALA A 713 34.79 54.08 25.86
CA ALA A 713 34.79 54.06 27.33
C ALA A 713 33.70 53.18 27.97
N SER A 714 32.77 52.60 27.20
CA SER A 714 31.62 51.86 27.76
C SER A 714 31.62 50.34 27.52
N SER A 715 32.66 49.77 26.90
CA SER A 715 32.71 48.34 26.53
C SER A 715 33.17 47.39 27.64
N VAL A 716 33.52 47.88 28.84
CA VAL A 716 33.93 47.03 29.97
C VAL A 716 32.73 46.52 30.80
N GLY A 717 31.49 46.92 30.49
CA GLY A 717 30.36 46.71 31.42
C GLY A 717 28.98 46.39 30.85
N SER A 718 28.79 46.09 29.56
CA SER A 718 27.46 45.75 29.03
C SER A 718 27.42 44.39 28.33
N ASN A 719 26.69 43.46 28.93
CA ASN A 719 26.30 42.15 28.38
C ASN A 719 25.35 42.27 27.17
N GLY A 720 25.84 42.89 26.09
CA GLY A 720 25.25 42.81 24.75
C GLY A 720 26.31 42.24 23.82
N ILE A 721 26.13 40.99 23.41
CA ILE A 721 27.04 40.26 22.51
C ILE A 721 26.86 40.84 21.10
N ASP A 722 27.43 42.03 20.87
CA ASP A 722 27.73 42.48 19.52
C ASP A 722 29.08 41.83 19.14
N GLU A 723 29.08 40.95 18.15
CA GLU A 723 30.31 40.35 17.61
C GLU A 723 31.34 41.45 17.30
N THR A 724 32.50 41.40 17.95
CA THR A 724 33.60 42.35 17.71
C THR A 724 34.25 42.04 16.36
N THR A 725 33.87 42.80 15.32
CA THR A 725 34.40 42.64 13.96
C THR A 725 35.65 43.51 13.71
N PHE A 726 36.45 43.19 12.69
CA PHE A 726 37.64 43.95 12.26
C PHE A 726 37.53 44.50 10.82
N ASP A 727 36.36 44.35 10.21
CA ASP A 727 36.08 44.68 8.81
C ASP A 727 36.08 46.18 8.51
N ASP A 728 35.93 47.02 9.53
CA ASP A 728 35.97 48.47 9.44
C ASP A 728 37.39 49.07 9.54
N LEU A 729 38.35 48.37 10.16
CA LEU A 729 39.66 48.93 10.50
C LEU A 729 40.55 49.23 9.28
N LEU A 730 40.39 48.50 8.17
CA LEU A 730 41.23 48.70 6.98
C LEU A 730 40.95 50.05 6.30
N LEU A 731 39.68 50.33 5.95
CA LEU A 731 39.26 51.55 5.24
C LEU A 731 38.69 52.64 6.17
N GLY A 732 38.10 52.25 7.31
CA GLY A 732 37.32 53.08 8.22
C GLY A 732 35.80 52.83 8.14
N THR A 733 35.38 51.89 7.30
CA THR A 733 34.00 51.41 7.13
C THR A 733 34.03 49.93 6.76
N PRO A 734 32.97 49.16 7.05
CA PRO A 734 32.88 47.74 6.73
C PRO A 734 33.31 47.43 5.29
N LEU A 735 34.34 46.59 5.14
CA LEU A 735 34.91 46.19 3.87
C LEU A 735 35.13 44.67 3.87
N SER A 736 34.57 43.98 2.88
CA SER A 736 34.72 42.53 2.72
C SER A 736 35.44 42.21 1.41
N LEU A 737 36.42 41.31 1.47
CA LEU A 737 37.02 40.71 0.29
C LEU A 737 36.23 39.45 -0.07
N ASN A 738 35.78 39.36 -1.31
CA ASN A 738 35.01 38.23 -1.80
C ASN A 738 35.78 37.48 -2.90
N TYR A 739 35.59 36.17 -2.95
CA TYR A 739 36.13 35.29 -3.97
C TYR A 739 35.00 34.76 -4.84
N THR A 740 35.02 35.06 -6.14
CA THR A 740 34.03 34.52 -7.08
C THR A 740 34.30 33.05 -7.34
N VAL A 741 33.45 32.19 -6.78
CA VAL A 741 33.46 30.76 -7.06
C VAL A 741 32.62 30.50 -8.30
N GLU A 742 33.28 30.12 -9.38
CA GLU A 742 32.61 29.61 -10.58
C GLU A 742 32.62 28.08 -10.57
N TRP A 743 31.63 27.48 -11.23
CA TRP A 743 31.63 26.03 -11.45
C TRP A 743 32.92 25.65 -12.21
N PRO A 744 33.66 24.60 -11.81
CA PRO A 744 33.30 23.52 -10.88
C PRO A 744 33.75 23.71 -9.42
N LEU A 745 34.36 24.83 -9.05
CA LEU A 745 34.94 25.04 -7.70
C LEU A 745 33.88 25.07 -6.58
N ASP A 746 32.62 25.33 -6.92
CA ASP A 746 31.47 25.25 -6.00
C ASP A 746 31.17 23.83 -5.50
N LEU A 747 31.73 22.79 -6.13
CA LEU A 747 31.69 21.43 -5.59
C LEU A 747 32.58 21.29 -4.34
N PHE A 748 33.56 22.15 -4.16
CA PHE A 748 34.50 22.12 -3.04
C PHE A 748 34.27 23.28 -2.06
N LEU A 749 34.17 24.51 -2.55
CA LEU A 749 34.06 25.71 -1.71
C LEU A 749 32.61 26.04 -1.39
N GLN A 750 32.26 26.05 -0.11
CA GLN A 750 30.95 26.49 0.33
C GLN A 750 30.93 28.02 0.56
N PRO A 751 29.77 28.69 0.40
CA PRO A 751 29.64 30.11 0.74
C PRO A 751 30.02 30.41 2.20
N SER A 752 29.74 29.48 3.12
CA SER A 752 30.14 29.55 4.53
C SER A 752 31.65 29.62 4.71
N ASP A 753 32.40 28.80 3.96
CA ASP A 753 33.85 28.77 4.01
C ASP A 753 34.45 30.11 3.55
N LEU A 754 33.87 30.73 2.52
CA LEU A 754 34.31 32.03 2.01
C LEU A 754 34.06 33.18 2.99
N GLN A 755 32.97 33.13 3.77
CA GLN A 755 32.73 34.10 4.83
C GLN A 755 33.80 34.02 5.92
N ILE A 756 34.19 32.79 6.31
CA ILE A 756 35.28 32.58 7.27
C ILE A 756 36.59 33.17 6.75
N TYR A 757 36.94 32.92 5.48
CA TYR A 757 38.09 33.57 4.85
C TYR A 757 37.99 35.09 4.86
N GLY A 758 36.82 35.66 4.58
CA GLY A 758 36.58 37.11 4.66
C GLY A 758 36.85 37.67 6.05
N VAL A 759 36.37 37.01 7.10
CA VAL A 759 36.63 37.39 8.50
C VAL A 759 38.13 37.31 8.84
N LEU A 760 38.78 36.21 8.46
CA LEU A 760 40.23 36.03 8.64
C LEU A 760 41.02 37.14 7.92
N PHE A 761 40.65 37.47 6.68
CA PHE A 761 41.28 38.55 5.93
C PHE A 761 41.11 39.90 6.63
N SER A 762 39.91 40.25 7.11
CA SER A 762 39.66 41.50 7.83
C SER A 762 40.55 41.63 9.07
N TYR A 763 40.65 40.56 9.87
CA TYR A 763 41.52 40.53 11.05
C TYR A 763 43.01 40.66 10.69
N LEU A 764 43.50 39.84 9.76
CA LEU A 764 44.92 39.82 9.37
C LEU A 764 45.34 41.12 8.69
N SER A 765 44.47 41.70 7.86
CA SER A 765 44.74 42.95 7.16
C SER A 765 44.73 44.15 8.12
N ALA A 766 43.85 44.15 9.13
CA ALA A 766 43.87 45.13 10.21
C ALA A 766 45.18 45.03 11.03
N LEU A 767 45.55 43.82 11.47
CA LEU A 767 46.81 43.57 12.19
C LEU A 767 48.02 44.05 11.37
N ARG A 768 48.10 43.65 10.09
CA ARG A 768 49.21 44.01 9.20
C ARG A 768 49.27 45.51 8.91
N LYS A 769 48.11 46.16 8.78
CA LYS A 769 48.02 47.62 8.62
C LYS A 769 48.55 48.32 9.87
N THR A 770 48.01 48.00 11.05
CA THR A 770 48.41 48.65 12.30
C THR A 770 49.89 48.42 12.61
N HIS A 771 50.41 47.22 12.33
CA HIS A 771 51.84 46.92 12.38
C HIS A 771 52.66 47.85 11.46
N THR A 772 52.25 48.02 10.21
CA THR A 772 52.91 48.91 9.23
C THR A 772 52.86 50.38 9.65
N ARG A 773 51.73 50.82 10.22
CA ARG A 773 51.49 52.19 10.71
C ARG A 773 52.39 52.53 11.89
N ILE A 774 52.51 51.62 12.86
CA ILE A 774 53.40 51.78 14.02
C ILE A 774 54.87 51.84 13.59
N HIS A 775 55.32 50.99 12.66
CA HIS A 775 56.68 51.08 12.12
C HIS A 775 56.95 52.38 11.35
N THR A 776 55.94 52.90 10.63
CA THR A 776 56.04 54.19 9.95
C THR A 776 56.15 55.33 10.97
N CYS A 777 55.39 55.26 12.07
CA CYS A 777 55.49 56.18 13.20
C CYS A 777 56.88 56.15 13.85
N TRP A 778 57.40 54.95 14.15
CA TRP A 778 58.77 54.76 14.66
C TRP A 778 59.81 55.41 13.75
N THR A 779 59.67 55.24 12.44
CA THR A 779 60.56 55.86 11.44
C THR A 779 60.44 57.38 11.45
N SER A 780 59.22 57.90 11.55
CA SER A 780 58.94 59.34 11.64
C SER A 780 59.56 59.97 12.90
N LEU A 781 59.37 59.34 14.06
CA LEU A 781 59.97 59.74 15.34
C LEU A 781 61.51 59.66 15.31
N SER A 782 62.06 58.62 14.69
CA SER A 782 63.51 58.48 14.48
C SER A 782 64.06 59.62 13.62
N ASN A 783 63.32 60.00 12.57
CA ASN A 783 63.71 61.08 11.66
C ASN A 783 63.61 62.45 12.33
N SER A 784 62.52 62.72 13.03
CA SER A 784 62.32 63.98 13.76
C SER A 784 63.36 64.14 14.88
N GLN A 785 63.66 63.06 15.62
CA GLN A 785 64.70 63.07 16.64
C GLN A 785 66.09 63.38 16.04
N ARG A 786 66.45 62.74 14.92
CA ARG A 786 67.70 63.05 14.21
C ARG A 786 67.73 64.50 13.72
N ALA A 787 66.61 65.01 13.20
CA ALA A 787 66.50 66.39 12.74
C ALA A 787 66.66 67.39 13.90
N ARG A 788 66.07 67.13 15.08
CA ARG A 788 66.20 67.98 16.27
C ARG A 788 67.63 68.02 16.80
N ARG A 789 68.28 66.86 16.95
CA ARG A 789 69.66 66.76 17.48
C ARG A 789 70.70 67.54 16.68
N ARG A 790 70.45 67.83 15.39
CA ARG A 790 71.30 68.72 14.58
C ARG A 790 71.39 70.14 15.15
N TRP A 791 70.37 70.59 15.87
CA TRP A 791 70.25 71.94 16.41
C TRP A 791 70.34 71.99 17.95
N THR A 792 69.98 70.91 18.65
CA THR A 792 69.96 70.85 20.13
C THR A 792 71.07 70.00 20.75
N GLY A 793 71.87 69.30 19.95
CA GLY A 793 72.94 68.42 20.42
C GLY A 793 72.40 67.22 21.21
N LEU A 794 72.91 67.02 22.44
CA LEU A 794 72.45 65.98 23.38
C LEU A 794 71.23 66.42 24.22
N GLY A 795 70.82 67.68 24.13
CA GLY A 795 69.63 68.20 24.80
C GLY A 795 68.38 68.09 23.91
N GLU A 796 67.21 68.13 24.53
CA GLU A 796 65.90 68.07 23.84
C GLU A 796 65.36 69.46 23.42
N GLY A 797 66.14 70.52 23.64
CA GLY A 797 65.78 71.92 23.37
C GLY A 797 64.74 72.49 24.34
N GLY A 798 64.44 73.79 24.23
CA GLY A 798 63.48 74.51 25.08
C GLY A 798 64.14 75.37 26.17
N THR A 799 63.34 75.91 27.08
CA THR A 799 63.80 76.66 28.26
C THR A 799 64.34 75.71 29.34
N ALA A 800 65.06 76.24 30.34
CA ALA A 800 65.59 75.42 31.44
C ALA A 800 64.50 74.73 32.27
N GLU A 801 63.30 75.31 32.33
CA GLU A 801 62.14 74.78 33.07
C GLU A 801 61.41 73.67 32.30
N ASP A 802 61.44 73.70 30.96
CA ASP A 802 60.74 72.73 30.10
C ASP A 802 61.58 71.51 29.70
N LEU A 803 62.91 71.61 29.83
CA LEU A 803 63.84 70.61 29.34
C LEU A 803 63.61 69.21 29.96
N GLU A 804 63.29 69.13 31.25
CA GLU A 804 62.97 67.86 31.91
C GLU A 804 61.61 67.30 31.47
N VAL A 805 60.60 68.15 31.28
CA VAL A 805 59.26 67.73 30.81
C VAL A 805 59.31 67.23 29.36
N ARG A 806 60.15 67.84 28.51
CA ARG A 806 60.40 67.34 27.15
C ARG A 806 61.10 65.99 27.14
N LYS A 807 62.09 65.79 28.03
CA LYS A 807 62.77 64.50 28.17
C LYS A 807 61.82 63.39 28.61
N THR A 808 60.96 63.66 29.60
CA THR A 808 59.98 62.66 30.07
C THR A 808 58.97 62.35 28.98
N LEU A 809 58.41 63.36 28.30
CA LEU A 809 57.48 63.18 27.19
C LEU A 809 58.06 62.35 26.06
N LEU A 810 59.28 62.66 25.64
CA LEU A 810 59.94 61.90 24.59
C LEU A 810 60.17 60.45 25.02
N ARG A 811 60.64 60.21 26.25
CA ARG A 811 60.82 58.85 26.79
C ARG A 811 59.50 58.06 26.84
N CYS A 812 58.42 58.70 27.29
CA CYS A 812 57.09 58.09 27.34
C CYS A 812 56.61 57.73 25.91
N GLY A 813 56.70 58.67 24.96
CA GLY A 813 56.33 58.41 23.56
C GLY A 813 57.13 57.28 22.91
N TRP A 814 58.45 57.19 23.15
CA TRP A 814 59.26 56.05 22.68
C TRP A 814 58.93 54.74 23.39
N GLY A 815 58.59 54.80 24.68
CA GLY A 815 58.13 53.65 25.47
C GLY A 815 56.86 53.03 24.87
N VAL A 816 55.84 53.86 24.65
CA VAL A 816 54.56 53.46 24.06
C VAL A 816 54.73 52.82 22.69
N VAL A 817 55.46 53.46 21.76
CA VAL A 817 55.66 52.88 20.41
C VAL A 817 56.43 51.57 20.46
N ARG A 818 57.40 51.47 21.36
CA ARG A 818 58.18 50.23 21.53
C ARG A 818 57.31 49.09 22.03
N GLU A 819 56.46 49.33 23.01
CA GLU A 819 55.52 48.33 23.55
C GLU A 819 54.49 47.91 22.50
N MET A 820 53.90 48.87 21.78
CA MET A 820 52.98 48.61 20.67
C MET A 820 53.64 47.81 19.55
N SER A 821 54.83 48.20 19.09
CA SER A 821 55.57 47.50 18.04
C SER A 821 55.85 46.07 18.45
N TRP A 822 56.38 45.89 19.65
CA TRP A 822 56.73 44.58 20.17
C TRP A 822 55.50 43.66 20.30
N PHE A 823 54.37 44.16 20.78
CA PHE A 823 53.15 43.37 20.87
C PHE A 823 52.68 42.91 19.48
N LEU A 824 52.65 43.84 18.51
CA LEU A 824 52.22 43.56 17.13
C LEU A 824 53.20 42.61 16.41
N ASP A 825 54.51 42.73 16.66
CA ASP A 825 55.54 41.84 16.13
C ASP A 825 55.33 40.40 16.59
N ASN A 826 55.10 40.19 17.89
CA ASN A 826 54.87 38.85 18.45
C ASN A 826 53.54 38.26 17.98
N LEU A 827 52.47 39.07 17.99
CA LEU A 827 51.15 38.62 17.54
C LEU A 827 51.16 38.23 16.06
N LEU A 828 51.79 39.05 15.20
CA LEU A 828 51.91 38.76 13.78
C LEU A 828 52.80 37.53 13.52
N ALA A 829 53.91 37.37 14.25
CA ALA A 829 54.80 36.22 14.10
C ALA A 829 54.10 34.90 14.45
N TYR A 830 53.38 34.87 15.58
CA TYR A 830 52.59 33.71 16.02
C TYR A 830 51.51 33.35 14.99
N VAL A 831 50.69 34.33 14.59
CA VAL A 831 49.57 34.09 13.67
C VAL A 831 50.04 33.61 12.29
N MET A 832 51.09 34.23 11.73
CA MET A 832 51.58 33.85 10.40
C MET A 832 52.36 32.53 10.40
N THR A 833 53.26 32.34 11.36
CA THR A 833 54.22 31.21 11.36
C THR A 833 53.66 29.97 12.04
N ASP A 834 53.13 30.12 13.25
CA ASP A 834 52.75 28.98 14.09
C ASP A 834 51.33 28.49 13.82
N VAL A 835 50.46 29.36 13.30
CA VAL A 835 49.07 29.04 12.98
C VAL A 835 48.87 28.83 11.48
N ILE A 836 49.01 29.89 10.69
CA ILE A 836 48.66 29.87 9.25
C ILE A 836 49.55 28.90 8.48
N ASP A 837 50.88 29.02 8.58
CA ASP A 837 51.78 28.17 7.79
C ASP A 837 51.75 26.69 8.23
N VAL A 838 51.56 26.40 9.53
CA VAL A 838 51.46 25.03 10.04
C VAL A 838 50.18 24.34 9.56
N GLU A 839 49.03 24.99 9.73
CA GLU A 839 47.75 24.40 9.30
C GLU A 839 47.64 24.34 7.77
N PHE A 840 48.19 25.32 7.05
CA PHE A 840 48.24 25.29 5.59
C PHE A 840 49.12 24.13 5.08
N SER A 841 50.31 23.96 5.66
CA SER A 841 51.19 22.83 5.33
C SER A 841 50.55 21.49 5.68
N ARG A 842 49.77 21.45 6.76
CA ARG A 842 48.99 20.26 7.13
C ARG A 842 47.93 19.96 6.07
N LEU A 843 47.14 20.93 5.63
CA LEU A 843 46.14 20.74 4.56
C LEU A 843 46.81 20.25 3.27
N LYS A 844 47.88 20.91 2.81
CA LYS A 844 48.63 20.49 1.60
C LYS A 844 49.16 19.07 1.69
N ARG A 845 49.63 18.62 2.86
CA ARG A 845 50.09 17.23 3.04
C ARG A 845 48.94 16.22 2.88
N HIS A 846 47.74 16.55 3.35
CA HIS A 846 46.58 15.67 3.20
C HIS A 846 46.07 15.61 1.76
N LEU A 847 46.20 16.70 1.00
CA LEU A 847 45.92 16.72 -0.45
C LEU A 847 47.00 15.97 -1.26
N GLY A 848 48.29 16.17 -0.94
CA GLY A 848 49.41 15.62 -1.72
C GLY A 848 49.81 14.17 -1.43
N ASN A 849 49.49 13.59 -0.27
CA ASN A 849 49.88 12.21 0.10
C ASN A 849 49.18 11.10 -0.73
N GLN A 850 48.36 11.44 -1.71
CA GLN A 850 47.54 10.49 -2.47
C GLN A 850 48.17 10.02 -3.79
N GLU A 851 49.26 10.65 -4.27
CA GLU A 851 49.99 10.17 -5.47
C GLU A 851 51.11 9.14 -5.15
N GLY A 852 51.48 8.95 -3.88
CA GLY A 852 52.65 8.16 -3.48
C GLY A 852 52.49 6.64 -3.40
N ALA A 853 51.29 6.09 -3.62
CA ALA A 853 50.99 4.68 -3.31
C ALA A 853 50.87 3.74 -4.52
N LYS A 854 51.29 4.14 -5.74
CA LYS A 854 51.34 3.24 -6.91
C LYS A 854 52.53 3.56 -7.84
N GLY A 855 53.64 2.82 -7.68
CA GLY A 855 54.76 2.79 -8.63
C GLY A 855 55.84 1.76 -8.23
N PRO A 856 56.31 0.88 -9.15
CA PRO A 856 56.93 -0.39 -8.80
C PRO A 856 58.45 -0.33 -8.54
N THR A 857 58.91 -1.35 -7.84
CA THR A 857 60.31 -1.77 -7.67
C THR A 857 61.16 -1.64 -8.95
N SER A 858 62.27 -0.91 -8.85
CA SER A 858 63.46 -1.17 -9.65
C SER A 858 64.69 -0.99 -8.78
N ASP A 859 65.35 -2.11 -8.50
CA ASP A 859 66.75 -2.15 -8.11
C ASP A 859 67.60 -1.32 -9.06
N ARG A 860 68.45 -0.45 -8.51
CA ARG A 860 69.83 -0.28 -8.97
C ARG A 860 70.63 0.50 -7.92
N ALA A 861 71.43 -0.26 -7.18
CA ALA A 861 72.56 0.23 -6.43
C ALA A 861 73.58 0.92 -7.36
N ALA A 862 74.15 2.04 -6.92
CA ALA A 862 75.59 2.28 -6.95
C ALA A 862 75.93 3.68 -6.40
N ASN A 863 76.82 3.67 -5.39
CA ASN A 863 77.93 4.60 -5.20
C ASN A 863 77.64 6.10 -4.98
N ARG A 864 78.41 6.84 -4.20
CA ARG A 864 79.37 6.62 -3.12
C ARG A 864 79.80 8.03 -2.75
N ASP A 865 80.12 8.21 -1.49
CA ASP A 865 81.15 9.12 -0.98
C ASP A 865 80.86 10.63 -0.85
N ARG A 866 80.90 11.02 0.46
CA ARG A 866 81.74 12.07 1.07
C ARG A 866 81.30 13.53 0.87
N ALA A 867 81.42 14.44 1.83
CA ALA A 867 81.89 14.42 3.22
C ALA A 867 81.71 15.84 3.81
N PHE A 868 81.59 15.90 5.15
CA PHE A 868 82.01 17.02 6.03
C PHE A 868 81.14 18.30 6.03
N THR A 869 80.78 18.94 7.14
CA THR A 869 81.29 18.90 8.52
C THR A 869 80.27 19.53 9.48
N SER A 870 80.03 18.93 10.65
CA SER A 870 79.70 19.68 11.86
C SER A 870 80.28 18.96 13.08
N THR A 871 81.15 19.67 13.79
CA THR A 871 81.95 19.17 14.91
C THR A 871 81.33 19.62 16.22
N SER A 872 80.98 18.64 17.05
CA SER A 872 81.11 18.60 18.52
C SER A 872 80.43 19.66 19.39
N THR A 873 79.47 19.18 20.22
CA THR A 873 79.65 19.15 21.69
C THR A 873 78.75 18.10 22.39
N ARG A 874 79.35 16.91 22.62
CA ARG A 874 79.51 16.26 23.93
C ARG A 874 78.33 16.27 24.95
N ARG A 875 77.66 15.12 25.14
CA ARG A 875 77.71 14.27 26.37
C ARG A 875 76.75 13.05 26.33
N ARG A 876 77.38 11.89 26.11
CA ARG A 876 77.28 10.52 26.66
C ARG A 876 76.32 10.15 27.84
N PRO A 877 76.09 8.84 28.10
CA PRO A 877 74.77 8.20 28.06
C PRO A 877 74.43 7.39 29.34
N SER A 878 73.28 6.71 29.36
CA SER A 878 73.10 5.51 30.18
C SER A 878 72.23 4.47 29.47
N LEU A 879 72.88 3.38 29.05
CA LEU A 879 72.24 2.06 28.92
C LEU A 879 72.05 1.49 30.32
N SER A 880 70.98 0.71 30.54
CA SER A 880 71.14 -0.65 31.08
C SER A 880 69.84 -1.46 31.01
N THR A 881 69.97 -2.62 30.36
CA THR A 881 69.45 -3.95 30.74
C THR A 881 67.94 -4.14 30.93
N ASP A 882 67.26 -4.92 30.08
CA ASP A 882 67.33 -6.38 29.87
C ASP A 882 66.31 -7.15 30.74
N ARG A 883 65.60 -8.03 30.01
CA ARG A 883 65.03 -9.30 30.45
C ARG A 883 63.65 -9.35 31.13
N GLY A 884 62.69 -9.85 30.35
CA GLY A 884 61.40 -10.34 30.86
C GLY A 884 60.60 -11.13 29.82
N LYS A 885 61.15 -12.22 29.31
CA LYS A 885 60.47 -13.17 28.40
C LYS A 885 59.45 -13.99 29.19
N ARG A 886 58.16 -13.90 28.86
CA ARG A 886 57.16 -14.96 29.07
C ARG A 886 56.24 -15.08 27.87
N THR A 887 56.23 -16.29 27.33
CA THR A 887 55.42 -16.81 26.24
C THR A 887 53.99 -17.07 26.69
N SER A 888 53.00 -16.68 25.88
CA SER A 888 51.73 -17.40 25.76
C SER A 888 51.18 -17.24 24.35
N ILE A 889 50.93 -18.40 23.75
CA ILE A 889 50.31 -18.70 22.46
C ILE A 889 48.91 -18.09 22.38
N GLY A 890 48.56 -17.51 21.22
CA GLY A 890 47.19 -17.06 20.95
C GLY A 890 47.04 -16.22 19.68
N THR A 891 46.76 -16.90 18.58
CA THR A 891 45.93 -16.46 17.44
C THR A 891 46.50 -15.37 16.52
N GLU A 892 46.95 -15.83 15.35
CA GLU A 892 47.11 -15.04 14.13
C GLU A 892 45.77 -14.38 13.77
N ALA A 893 45.75 -13.05 13.76
CA ALA A 893 44.77 -12.28 13.02
C ALA A 893 45.55 -11.45 12.01
N GLU A 894 45.51 -11.88 10.76
CA GLU A 894 45.89 -11.08 9.60
C GLU A 894 45.15 -9.74 9.67
N SER A 895 45.88 -8.67 9.95
CA SER A 895 45.40 -7.32 9.67
C SER A 895 45.45 -7.11 8.16
N THR A 896 44.40 -7.57 7.47
CA THR A 896 44.05 -7.09 6.14
C THR A 896 43.97 -5.58 6.21
N VAL A 897 44.97 -4.91 5.62
CA VAL A 897 45.00 -3.48 5.39
C VAL A 897 43.74 -3.13 4.60
N ALA A 898 42.78 -2.48 5.26
CA ALA A 898 41.63 -1.90 4.59
C ALA A 898 42.13 -0.85 3.57
N PRO A 899 41.64 -0.87 2.32
CA PRO A 899 41.98 0.18 1.36
C PRO A 899 41.46 1.52 1.89
N SER A 900 42.30 2.56 1.82
CA SER A 900 41.90 3.93 2.14
C SER A 900 40.63 4.31 1.35
N PRO A 901 39.64 4.97 1.99
CA PRO A 901 38.38 5.32 1.32
C PRO A 901 38.66 6.22 0.10
N PRO A 902 38.00 5.99 -1.04
CA PRO A 902 38.10 6.87 -2.20
C PRO A 902 37.60 8.28 -1.82
N LEU A 903 38.31 9.31 -2.28
CA LEU A 903 38.02 10.71 -1.96
C LEU A 903 36.67 11.11 -2.54
N ASP A 904 35.69 11.32 -1.67
CA ASP A 904 34.44 11.98 -2.00
C ASP A 904 34.59 13.49 -1.78
N PHE A 905 33.92 14.32 -2.57
CA PHE A 905 33.96 15.78 -2.40
C PHE A 905 33.40 16.20 -1.05
N THR A 906 32.54 15.36 -0.44
CA THR A 906 32.09 15.53 0.93
C THR A 906 33.25 15.42 1.92
N THR A 907 34.13 14.42 1.76
CA THR A 907 35.34 14.26 2.58
C THR A 907 36.29 15.44 2.38
N LEU A 908 36.48 15.90 1.13
CA LEU A 908 37.31 17.07 0.83
C LEU A 908 36.78 18.35 1.52
N ARG A 909 35.46 18.58 1.46
CA ARG A 909 34.80 19.67 2.20
C ARG A 909 35.05 19.56 3.69
N THR A 910 34.84 18.39 4.29
CA THR A 910 35.07 18.22 5.74
C THR A 910 36.51 18.51 6.14
N MET A 911 37.49 18.12 5.32
CA MET A 911 38.90 18.44 5.55
C MET A 911 39.14 19.95 5.52
N HIS A 912 38.55 20.66 4.55
CA HIS A 912 38.68 22.10 4.41
C HIS A 912 37.96 22.87 5.53
N SER A 913 36.74 22.48 5.91
CA SER A 913 36.02 23.09 7.04
C SER A 913 36.78 22.88 8.35
N THR A 914 37.35 21.68 8.57
CA THR A 914 38.21 21.41 9.75
C THR A 914 39.47 22.29 9.75
N TYR A 915 40.06 22.52 8.57
CA TYR A 915 41.19 23.44 8.43
C TYR A 915 40.80 24.88 8.80
N LEU A 916 39.67 25.37 8.30
CA LEU A 916 39.16 26.71 8.62
C LEU A 916 38.80 26.88 10.10
N GLU A 917 38.20 25.88 10.73
CA GLU A 917 37.91 25.87 12.16
C GLU A 917 39.19 25.99 12.99
N ARG A 918 40.23 25.21 12.62
CA ARG A 918 41.55 25.31 13.28
C ARG A 918 42.20 26.67 13.09
N LEU A 919 42.06 27.29 11.91
CA LEU A 919 42.53 28.65 11.69
C LEU A 919 41.80 29.66 12.56
N LEU A 920 40.48 29.60 12.67
CA LEU A 920 39.69 30.50 13.52
C LEU A 920 40.09 30.38 15.00
N VAL A 921 40.26 29.15 15.48
CA VAL A 921 40.72 28.91 16.86
C VAL A 921 42.15 29.40 17.06
N GLY A 922 43.04 29.10 16.12
CA GLY A 922 44.45 29.47 16.18
C GLY A 922 44.69 30.98 16.10
N THR A 923 43.91 31.73 15.32
CA THR A 923 43.98 33.19 15.22
C THR A 923 43.30 33.93 16.38
N LEU A 924 42.82 33.19 17.39
CA LEU A 924 42.15 33.70 18.60
C LEU A 924 40.77 34.33 18.35
N LEU A 925 40.25 34.27 17.11
CA LEU A 925 38.95 34.84 16.74
C LEU A 925 37.77 34.04 17.31
N SER A 926 37.94 32.75 17.62
CA SER A 926 36.91 31.95 18.29
C SER A 926 36.67 32.36 19.75
N ASN A 927 37.60 33.10 20.38
CA ASN A 927 37.46 33.55 21.76
C ASN A 927 37.03 35.04 21.80
N LEU A 928 35.77 35.27 22.17
CA LEU A 928 35.17 36.61 22.22
C LEU A 928 35.86 37.53 23.24
N SER A 929 36.34 37.02 24.38
CA SER A 929 37.02 37.81 25.41
C SER A 929 38.36 38.35 24.90
N LEU A 930 39.16 37.51 24.25
CA LEU A 930 40.43 37.92 23.66
C LEU A 930 40.21 38.89 22.49
N THR A 931 39.21 38.63 21.66
CA THR A 931 38.89 39.50 20.52
C THR A 931 38.43 40.89 20.98
N ALA A 932 37.67 40.96 22.07
CA ALA A 932 37.24 42.21 22.71
C ALA A 932 38.39 43.03 23.31
N ILE A 933 39.56 42.41 23.57
CA ILE A 933 40.77 43.09 24.03
C ILE A 933 41.66 43.50 22.84
N ILE A 934 41.85 42.62 21.86
CA ILE A 934 42.74 42.86 20.72
C ILE A 934 42.26 44.04 19.85
N ARG A 935 40.96 44.16 19.62
CA ARG A 935 40.41 45.25 18.79
C ARG A 935 40.71 46.65 19.39
N PRO A 936 40.40 46.94 20.67
CA PRO A 936 40.81 48.20 21.29
C PRO A 936 42.32 48.46 21.23
N ILE A 937 43.16 47.44 21.35
CA ILE A 937 44.62 47.61 21.21
C ILE A 937 44.97 48.15 19.81
N PHE A 938 44.36 47.62 18.74
CA PHE A 938 44.58 48.14 17.39
C PHE A 938 44.10 49.59 17.24
N GLU A 939 42.94 49.92 17.81
CA GLU A 939 42.38 51.28 17.79
C GLU A 939 43.27 52.27 18.55
N VAL A 940 43.80 51.89 19.72
CA VAL A 940 44.74 52.70 20.51
C VAL A 940 46.07 52.90 19.76
N CYS A 941 46.57 51.86 19.10
CA CYS A 941 47.75 51.97 18.23
C CYS A 941 47.51 52.97 17.08
N GLU A 942 46.39 52.85 16.36
CA GLU A 942 46.02 53.77 15.29
C GLU A 942 45.82 55.21 15.82
N HIS A 943 45.18 55.38 16.98
CA HIS A 943 44.97 56.68 17.62
C HIS A 943 46.30 57.36 17.95
N PHE A 944 47.24 56.62 18.55
CA PHE A 944 48.58 57.12 18.85
C PHE A 944 49.31 57.57 17.56
N VAL A 945 49.32 56.72 16.52
CA VAL A 945 49.98 57.08 15.25
C VAL A 945 49.33 58.31 14.61
N ALA A 946 48.00 58.37 14.57
CA ALA A 946 47.27 59.50 14.00
C ALA A 946 47.58 60.82 14.73
N GLN A 947 47.71 60.78 16.06
CA GLN A 947 48.07 61.94 16.85
C GLN A 947 49.52 62.41 16.57
N VAL A 948 50.47 61.47 16.47
CA VAL A 948 51.86 61.80 16.10
C VAL A 948 51.96 62.37 14.68
N GLU A 949 51.20 61.84 13.72
CA GLU A 949 51.15 62.39 12.36
C GLU A 949 50.54 63.79 12.32
N ARG A 950 49.44 64.01 13.06
CA ARG A 950 48.82 65.33 13.20
C ARG A 950 49.79 66.36 13.79
N TRP A 951 50.71 65.93 14.65
CA TRP A 951 51.75 66.76 15.23
C TRP A 951 52.98 66.98 14.34
N GLY A 952 53.00 66.43 13.12
CA GLY A 952 54.10 66.60 12.17
C GLY A 952 55.18 65.51 12.27
N GLY A 953 54.85 64.33 12.82
CA GLY A 953 55.77 63.19 12.90
C GLY A 953 56.65 63.18 14.14
N ASP A 954 56.28 63.96 15.16
CA ASP A 954 57.03 64.08 16.40
C ASP A 954 56.10 64.28 17.60
N VAL A 955 56.44 63.68 18.74
CA VAL A 955 55.72 63.90 19.99
C VAL A 955 56.07 65.27 20.57
N LEU A 956 57.30 65.74 20.38
CA LEU A 956 57.70 67.08 20.84
C LEU A 956 57.21 68.18 19.89
N PRO A 957 56.72 69.32 20.40
CA PRO A 957 56.46 70.49 19.56
C PRO A 957 57.76 71.05 18.97
N ALA A 958 57.66 71.70 17.81
CA ALA A 958 58.79 72.38 17.20
C ALA A 958 59.17 73.62 18.03
N LEU A 959 60.47 73.80 18.27
CA LEU A 959 61.02 74.82 19.18
C LEU A 959 60.67 76.28 18.81
N LEU A 960 60.34 76.57 17.55
CA LEU A 960 59.98 77.91 17.07
C LEU A 960 58.48 78.24 17.23
N PHE A 961 57.62 77.23 17.38
CA PHE A 961 56.17 77.44 17.53
C PHE A 961 55.76 77.81 18.96
N GLU A 962 56.56 77.44 19.96
CA GLU A 962 56.28 77.72 21.39
C GLU A 962 56.54 79.18 21.82
N GLY A 963 57.03 80.05 20.93
CA GLY A 963 57.40 81.43 21.30
C GLY A 963 57.00 82.54 20.32
N SER A 964 56.22 82.26 19.27
CA SER A 964 56.00 83.22 18.17
C SER A 964 54.55 83.69 17.96
N LEU A 965 53.57 83.21 18.73
CA LEU A 965 52.17 83.62 18.55
C LEU A 965 51.51 83.83 19.91
N MET A 966 51.32 85.11 20.26
CA MET A 966 50.30 85.72 21.15
C MET A 966 50.93 86.74 22.12
N GLU A 967 50.48 88.01 22.03
CA GLU A 967 50.78 89.11 22.97
C GLU A 967 50.01 88.99 24.30
N SER A 968 49.51 87.80 24.66
CA SER A 968 48.90 87.53 25.96
C SER A 968 49.75 86.48 26.67
N GLY A 969 50.01 86.68 27.97
CA GLY A 969 51.02 85.94 28.76
C GLY A 969 50.72 84.47 29.03
N ASP A 970 50.45 83.67 28.00
CA ASP A 970 50.37 82.22 28.10
C ASP A 970 51.75 81.56 28.03
N LYS A 971 51.89 80.50 28.83
CA LYS A 971 53.17 80.00 29.35
C LYS A 971 53.91 79.16 28.32
N VAL A 972 55.21 79.43 28.15
CA VAL A 972 56.14 78.52 27.48
C VAL A 972 55.99 77.12 28.10
N GLY A 973 55.87 76.07 27.27
CA GLY A 973 55.68 74.69 27.71
C GLY A 973 54.22 74.19 27.76
N GLU A 974 53.21 75.00 27.44
CA GLU A 974 51.80 74.57 27.42
C GLU A 974 51.53 73.46 26.39
N MET A 975 52.05 73.59 25.16
CA MET A 975 51.93 72.55 24.14
C MET A 975 52.60 71.23 24.55
N VAL A 976 53.72 71.28 25.30
CA VAL A 976 54.39 70.08 25.82
C VAL A 976 53.51 69.39 26.87
N LYS A 977 52.85 70.16 27.74
CA LYS A 977 51.93 69.64 28.76
C LYS A 977 50.65 69.06 28.14
N GLU A 978 50.10 69.70 27.11
CA GLU A 978 48.95 69.17 26.36
C GLU A 978 49.30 67.82 25.71
N ARG A 979 50.45 67.75 25.02
CA ARG A 979 50.90 66.50 24.40
C ARG A 979 51.26 65.43 25.44
N TRP A 980 51.80 65.81 26.60
CA TRP A 980 52.05 64.90 27.71
C TRP A 980 50.77 64.29 28.27
N ALA A 981 49.71 65.09 28.47
CA ALA A 981 48.43 64.56 28.94
C ALA A 981 47.91 63.46 28.00
N VAL A 982 47.94 63.70 26.68
CA VAL A 982 47.48 62.74 25.66
C VAL A 982 48.35 61.48 25.61
N VAL A 983 49.67 61.61 25.62
CA VAL A 983 50.57 60.44 25.55
C VAL A 983 50.57 59.64 26.86
N SER A 984 50.45 60.30 28.01
CA SER A 984 50.32 59.64 29.31
C SER A 984 49.00 58.88 29.43
N GLU A 985 47.89 59.46 28.96
CA GLU A 985 46.59 58.78 28.92
C GLU A 985 46.64 57.51 28.05
N ILE A 986 47.25 57.60 26.87
CA ILE A 986 47.44 56.43 25.99
C ILE A 986 48.32 55.37 26.66
N ASN A 987 49.39 55.78 27.36
CA ASN A 987 50.29 54.89 28.09
C ASN A 987 49.58 54.16 29.25
N ASP A 988 48.68 54.85 29.96
CA ASP A 988 47.90 54.27 31.04
C ASP A 988 46.85 53.26 30.51
N VAL A 989 46.22 53.58 29.37
CA VAL A 989 45.30 52.67 28.68
C VAL A 989 46.01 51.44 28.13
N SER A 990 47.22 51.59 27.56
CA SER A 990 48.00 50.45 27.09
C SER A 990 48.48 49.57 28.26
N GLY A 991 48.87 50.18 29.38
CA GLY A 991 49.22 49.45 30.62
C GLY A 991 48.03 48.69 31.22
N PHE A 992 46.83 49.27 31.21
CA PHE A 992 45.61 48.63 31.69
C PHE A 992 45.15 47.47 30.80
N CYS A 993 45.30 47.60 29.48
CA CYS A 993 45.02 46.51 28.54
C CYS A 993 46.01 45.35 28.74
N ALA A 994 47.29 45.63 29.02
CA ALA A 994 48.30 44.61 29.31
C ALA A 994 48.03 43.84 30.62
N LEU A 995 47.57 44.54 31.67
CA LEU A 995 47.20 43.93 32.96
C LEU A 995 45.90 43.10 32.87
N SER A 996 44.96 43.48 32.00
CA SER A 996 43.71 42.73 31.79
C SER A 996 43.95 41.37 31.13
N VAL A 997 44.97 41.26 30.25
CA VAL A 997 45.42 39.98 29.67
C VAL A 997 45.98 39.03 30.75
N GLU A 998 46.52 39.56 31.86
CA GLU A 998 46.99 38.75 32.99
C GLU A 998 45.89 38.29 33.94
N ALA A 999 44.70 38.90 33.93
CA ALA A 999 43.61 38.57 34.86
C ALA A 999 42.75 37.37 34.38
N ASP A 1000 42.65 37.15 33.06
CA ASP A 1000 41.82 36.10 32.44
C ASP A 1000 42.47 34.69 32.46
N ARG A 1001 43.30 34.43 33.47
CA ARG A 1001 44.11 33.22 33.70
C ARG A 1001 43.33 31.92 33.95
N SER A 1002 41.99 31.94 33.99
CA SER A 1002 41.16 30.83 34.51
C SER A 1002 40.44 29.99 33.46
N ALA A 1003 40.57 30.29 32.16
CA ALA A 1003 39.98 29.47 31.10
C ALA A 1003 41.03 28.54 30.47
N ASP A 1004 40.71 27.25 30.34
CA ASP A 1004 41.55 26.20 29.75
C ASP A 1004 42.03 26.57 28.34
N VAL A 1005 43.26 27.10 28.23
CA VAL A 1005 43.97 27.34 26.97
C VAL A 1005 45.10 26.30 26.86
N PRO A 1006 45.29 25.64 25.69
CA PRO A 1006 46.35 24.66 25.50
C PRO A 1006 47.75 25.28 25.76
N ILE A 1007 48.60 24.49 26.42
CA ILE A 1007 49.85 24.90 27.10
C ILE A 1007 50.88 25.61 26.19
N ALA A 1008 50.79 25.47 24.86
CA ALA A 1008 51.73 26.09 23.92
C ALA A 1008 51.45 27.57 23.60
N THR A 1009 50.19 28.03 23.68
CA THR A 1009 49.81 29.43 23.38
C THR A 1009 50.00 30.35 24.58
N GLY A 1010 49.85 29.82 25.81
CA GLY A 1010 50.13 30.56 27.04
C GLY A 1010 51.61 30.91 27.22
N ASP A 1011 52.52 30.12 26.65
CA ASP A 1011 53.96 30.33 26.77
C ASP A 1011 54.51 31.43 25.84
N ILE A 1012 53.82 31.75 24.72
CA ILE A 1012 54.21 32.87 23.85
C ILE A 1012 53.80 34.20 24.46
N LEU A 1013 52.57 34.32 24.96
CA LEU A 1013 52.13 35.51 25.72
C LEU A 1013 52.92 35.67 27.04
N ARG A 1014 53.29 34.56 27.71
CA ARG A 1014 54.22 34.58 28.86
C ARG A 1014 55.63 35.01 28.47
N ALA A 1015 56.25 34.40 27.46
CA ALA A 1015 57.62 34.73 27.06
C ALA A 1015 57.71 36.17 26.58
N ALA A 1016 56.63 36.64 25.95
CA ALA A 1016 56.51 38.00 25.56
C ALA A 1016 56.47 38.92 26.82
N VAL A 1017 55.48 38.76 27.70
CA VAL A 1017 55.27 39.69 28.83
C VAL A 1017 56.36 39.56 29.93
N THR A 1018 56.96 38.38 30.12
CA THR A 1018 57.92 38.12 31.21
C THR A 1018 59.33 38.67 30.92
N VAL A 1019 59.73 38.78 29.64
CA VAL A 1019 61.11 39.20 29.27
C VAL A 1019 61.31 40.71 29.43
N TYR A 1020 60.27 41.53 29.38
CA TYR A 1020 60.41 42.99 29.52
C TYR A 1020 60.35 43.48 30.98
N PHE A 1021 59.55 42.83 31.84
CA PHE A 1021 59.36 43.26 33.23
C PHE A 1021 60.47 42.85 34.21
N THR A 1022 61.39 41.96 33.80
CA THR A 1022 62.54 41.58 34.63
C THR A 1022 63.84 42.34 34.31
N ALA A 1023 63.85 43.20 33.29
CA ALA A 1023 65.05 43.95 32.87
C ALA A 1023 64.88 45.49 32.83
N ALA A 1024 63.74 46.02 33.30
CA ALA A 1024 63.47 47.46 33.40
C ALA A 1024 63.00 47.90 34.80
N ILE A 1025 63.54 47.24 35.83
CA ILE A 1025 63.86 47.81 37.15
C ILE A 1025 65.38 47.66 37.27
#